data_AF-A0A7S3QBZ0-F1
#
_entry.id   AF-A0A7S3QBZ0-F1
#
_cell.length_a   1.000
_cell.length_b   1.000
_cell.length_c   1.000
_cell.angle_alpha   90.00
_cell.angle_beta   90.00
_cell.angle_gamma   90.00
#
_symmetry.space_group_name_H-M   'P 1'
#
loop_
_entity.id
_entity.type
_entity.pdbx_description
1 polymer ?
#
loop_
_entity_poly.entity_id
_entity_poly.type
_entity_poly.pdbx_seq_one_letter_code
_entity_poly.pdbx_strand_id
1 'polypeptide(L)'
;QENSTSTSTSTNNKTSRGGSSSSTSGSSIVYEAAITAILADDTRTASKNPLLQNWMDALWIYYRGLQARFMEMVYHSHNNARRSLDVRQHYYQSKYALEGAEYNAEEEEQLRSTEEMSRLEEGTFIHRFREQSNSNARMVSGSTQSAGDSTEWYSCMNAFLTGTSDVHGYLKSTIESLLRDANGDALSSSTMVRDRDEYEPLLRFVLHLTIFLESFSQGHEQERQRFDSIIGPRRNDLLLTYVHQLMEQKPLWEFVCLYASLLPEESIVEAISNFWAVAVVDEKDRRMALKLAHDYFGDGLDLVILRNVVRSSIGMSTEDADAMGIASLLSLPEGDGQINAALENSISHDDVRKMHSVRWMCLVEKHYSDALVCANMLLRKFLLAMAPSDDNSTFSYNNLNDWTGDSRLHTAKVFLKRFLPADLTSVAMSSKCFNDYSLSDDDSEQYLEEHEGLIQILEAHSSYESWKSVIVKASPASSFTVDVRFQEGSTEREVAMNMETMRYIKQKKESARLLLHAANLARDSLVNMLKDGWLLDVDIIGEGMGNDSAAVRKKEITSLQSKCLPTIVFLAFRVLYDTAQWMNEFGQDVKNIFAENAGEVLSRICRGGSEWDEDEEVTNRLYLSSTWYREALLLANIVASESNGVTASMTKKELGEFMAKLTDTNIRLLKEEQDNLRMN
;
A
#
# COMPACT_ATOMS: atom_id res chain seq x y z
N GLN A 1 -34.81 1.03 61.17
CA GLN A 1 -34.02 0.17 62.08
C GLN A 1 -32.60 0.67 61.97
N GLU A 2 -32.25 1.66 62.79
CA GLU A 2 -31.70 1.47 64.16
C GLU A 2 -30.31 0.83 64.08
N ASN A 3 -29.27 1.63 64.23
CA ASN A 3 -28.64 2.02 65.49
C ASN A 3 -27.71 0.94 66.03
N SER A 4 -26.43 1.33 66.17
CA SER A 4 -25.59 1.11 67.36
C SER A 4 -25.20 -0.36 67.65
N THR A 5 -24.03 -0.76 68.15
CA THR A 5 -23.20 -0.16 69.20
C THR A 5 -21.95 -1.07 69.36
N SER A 6 -20.79 -0.48 69.70
CA SER A 6 -19.73 -0.92 70.65
C SER A 6 -19.35 -2.41 70.77
N THR A 7 -18.08 -2.83 70.94
CA THR A 7 -17.13 -2.57 72.06
C THR A 7 -15.83 -3.34 71.68
N SER A 8 -14.62 -2.80 71.50
CA SER A 8 -13.61 -2.23 72.42
C SER A 8 -13.21 -3.09 73.64
N THR A 9 -11.98 -3.61 73.64
CA THR A 9 -11.02 -3.69 74.78
C THR A 9 -9.64 -4.03 74.19
N SER A 10 -8.66 -3.13 74.12
CA SER A 10 -7.87 -2.48 75.19
C SER A 10 -6.70 -3.34 75.69
N THR A 11 -5.48 -2.92 75.33
CA THR A 11 -4.36 -2.87 76.28
C THR A 11 -3.66 -1.52 76.15
N ASN A 12 -4.01 -0.63 77.07
CA ASN A 12 -3.30 0.57 77.44
C ASN A 12 -1.96 0.23 78.11
N ASN A 13 -0.93 1.05 77.87
CA ASN A 13 -0.15 1.61 78.97
C ASN A 13 0.40 3.02 78.62
N LYS A 14 -0.33 4.00 79.16
CA LYS A 14 0.04 5.35 79.67
C LYS A 14 1.53 5.47 80.10
N THR A 15 2.23 6.61 80.07
CA THR A 15 1.87 8.05 80.03
C THR A 15 3.17 8.86 79.94
N SER A 16 3.20 9.92 79.12
CA SER A 16 3.61 11.25 79.61
C SER A 16 2.97 12.34 78.73
N ARG A 17 2.39 13.32 79.42
CA ARG A 17 1.70 14.50 78.87
C ARG A 17 2.73 15.53 78.40
N GLY A 18 2.46 16.20 77.29
CA GLY A 18 3.09 17.48 76.97
C GLY A 18 2.77 18.02 75.58
N GLY A 19 1.84 18.98 75.50
CA GLY A 19 1.91 20.09 74.54
C GLY A 19 1.52 19.83 73.08
N SER A 20 0.22 19.88 72.80
CA SER A 20 -0.31 20.38 71.53
C SER A 20 -0.15 21.90 71.46
N SER A 21 0.69 22.44 70.55
CA SER A 21 0.56 23.77 69.88
C SER A 21 1.90 24.33 69.34
N SER A 22 2.51 23.78 68.30
CA SER A 22 3.70 24.46 67.68
C SER A 22 3.95 24.26 66.19
N SER A 23 3.20 23.41 65.47
CA SER A 23 3.49 23.16 64.04
C SER A 23 2.88 24.18 63.06
N THR A 24 1.95 25.04 63.48
CA THR A 24 1.32 26.06 62.61
C THR A 24 2.07 27.39 62.55
N SER A 25 2.79 27.79 63.61
CA SER A 25 3.51 29.07 63.61
C SER A 25 4.76 29.06 62.73
N GLY A 26 5.43 27.91 62.57
CA GLY A 26 6.62 27.79 61.71
C GLY A 26 6.31 27.95 60.22
N SER A 27 5.12 27.54 59.78
CA SER A 27 4.68 27.72 58.38
C SER A 27 4.28 29.17 58.09
N SER A 28 3.48 29.81 58.97
CA SER A 28 3.04 31.21 58.78
C SER A 28 4.22 32.18 58.69
N ILE A 29 5.25 32.00 59.53
CA ILE A 29 6.44 32.86 59.56
C ILE A 29 7.23 32.74 58.25
N VAL A 30 7.29 31.57 57.63
CA VAL A 30 8.02 31.36 56.37
C VAL A 30 7.27 31.99 55.19
N TYR A 31 5.93 31.92 55.17
CA TYR A 31 5.10 32.62 54.19
C TYR A 31 5.17 34.15 54.35
N GLU A 32 5.06 34.65 55.58
CA GLU A 32 5.18 36.08 55.87
C GLU A 32 6.57 36.62 55.51
N ALA A 33 7.63 35.86 55.80
CA ALA A 33 9.00 36.21 55.40
C ALA A 33 9.16 36.20 53.87
N ALA A 34 8.54 35.25 53.16
CA ALA A 34 8.53 35.23 51.69
C ALA A 34 7.83 36.47 51.12
N ILE A 35 6.61 36.75 51.57
CA ILE A 35 5.80 37.88 51.10
C ILE A 35 6.51 39.21 51.42
N THR A 36 7.06 39.35 52.63
CA THR A 36 7.75 40.58 53.03
C THR A 36 9.02 40.80 52.20
N ALA A 37 9.82 39.75 51.98
CA ALA A 37 11.01 39.84 51.15
C ALA A 37 10.67 40.18 49.69
N ILE A 38 9.59 39.60 49.15
CA ILE A 38 9.09 39.90 47.80
C ILE A 38 8.61 41.35 47.68
N LEU A 39 7.82 41.84 48.64
CA LEU A 39 7.27 43.20 48.60
C LEU A 39 8.32 44.27 48.85
N ALA A 40 9.38 43.94 49.59
CA ALA A 40 10.53 44.80 49.81
C ALA A 40 11.60 44.68 48.71
N ASP A 41 11.34 43.89 47.66
CA ASP A 41 12.27 43.59 46.57
C ASP A 41 13.65 43.05 47.04
N ASP A 42 13.70 42.41 48.22
CA ASP A 42 14.88 41.78 48.80
C ASP A 42 15.11 40.39 48.20
N THR A 43 15.83 40.36 47.08
CA THR A 43 16.18 39.13 46.34
C THR A 43 17.00 38.13 47.15
N ARG A 44 17.81 38.60 48.11
CA ARG A 44 18.70 37.75 48.90
C ARG A 44 17.94 36.96 49.95
N THR A 45 16.95 37.57 50.58
CA THR A 45 16.09 36.89 51.55
C THR A 45 15.04 36.03 50.86
N ALA A 46 14.49 36.51 49.73
CA ALA A 46 13.53 35.74 48.93
C ALA A 46 14.14 34.44 48.35
N SER A 47 15.35 34.50 47.77
CA SER A 47 16.01 33.32 47.17
C SER A 47 16.43 32.23 48.16
N LYS A 48 16.58 32.59 49.45
CA LYS A 48 16.89 31.64 50.53
C LYS A 48 15.65 31.09 51.21
N ASN A 49 14.46 31.55 50.83
CA ASN A 49 13.23 31.10 51.45
C ASN A 49 12.91 29.66 51.01
N PRO A 50 12.66 28.71 51.94
CA PRO A 50 12.43 27.31 51.61
C PRO A 50 11.13 27.05 50.81
N LEU A 51 10.22 28.03 50.71
CA LEU A 51 9.03 27.93 49.86
C LEU A 51 9.28 28.33 48.40
N LEU A 52 10.38 29.04 48.12
CA LEU A 52 10.72 29.57 46.80
C LEU A 52 11.99 28.87 46.27
N GLN A 53 11.97 27.54 46.29
CA GLN A 53 13.13 26.71 45.93
C GLN A 53 13.05 26.16 44.51
N ASN A 54 11.91 26.32 43.84
CA ASN A 54 11.82 25.94 42.43
C ASN A 54 12.66 26.91 41.58
N TRP A 55 13.23 26.41 40.49
CA TRP A 55 14.02 27.23 39.57
C TRP A 55 13.19 28.37 38.97
N MET A 56 11.88 28.17 38.75
CA MET A 56 10.97 29.22 38.29
C MET A 56 10.81 30.33 39.34
N ASP A 57 10.74 29.96 40.62
CA ASP A 57 10.63 30.93 41.71
C ASP A 57 11.90 31.76 41.80
N ALA A 58 13.06 31.11 41.69
CA ALA A 58 14.36 31.78 41.64
C ALA A 58 14.43 32.76 40.45
N LEU A 59 14.07 32.30 39.25
CA LEU A 59 14.02 33.14 38.04
C LEU A 59 13.14 34.39 38.26
N TRP A 60 11.96 34.18 38.82
CA TRP A 60 11.00 35.24 39.09
C TRP A 60 11.50 36.24 40.14
N ILE A 61 12.10 35.77 41.24
CA ILE A 61 12.69 36.63 42.28
C ILE A 61 13.76 37.54 41.68
N TYR A 62 14.65 36.99 40.85
CA TYR A 62 15.70 37.78 40.22
C TYR A 62 15.14 38.78 39.20
N TYR A 63 14.19 38.37 38.35
CA TYR A 63 13.52 39.28 37.42
C TYR A 63 12.81 40.42 38.16
N ARG A 64 12.13 40.11 39.27
CA ARG A 64 11.47 41.09 40.14
C ARG A 64 12.47 42.10 40.71
N GLY A 65 13.61 41.63 41.22
CA GLY A 65 14.66 42.51 41.72
C GLY A 65 15.29 43.39 40.63
N LEU A 66 15.47 42.87 39.41
CA LEU A 66 15.94 43.67 38.26
C LEU A 66 14.92 44.76 37.90
N GLN A 67 13.63 44.42 37.88
CA GLN A 67 12.55 45.37 37.63
C GLN A 67 12.51 46.45 38.72
N ALA A 68 12.57 46.07 39.99
CA ALA A 68 12.58 46.99 41.13
C ALA A 68 13.74 47.98 41.04
N ARG A 69 14.96 47.49 40.80
CA ARG A 69 16.13 48.34 40.61
C ARG A 69 15.99 49.25 39.40
N PHE A 70 15.49 48.76 38.27
CA PHE A 70 15.27 49.61 37.10
C PHE A 70 14.29 50.75 37.42
N MET A 71 13.21 50.45 38.14
CA MET A 71 12.27 51.47 38.61
C MET A 71 12.93 52.45 39.56
N GLU A 72 13.71 51.99 40.55
CA GLU A 72 14.48 52.86 41.46
C GLU A 72 15.45 53.77 40.72
N MET A 73 16.17 53.26 39.71
CA MET A 73 17.08 54.06 38.88
C MET A 73 16.32 55.12 38.07
N VAL A 74 15.18 54.77 37.49
CA VAL A 74 14.33 55.70 36.74
C VAL A 74 13.75 56.77 37.69
N TYR A 75 13.26 56.38 38.87
CA TYR A 75 12.75 57.31 39.87
C TYR A 75 13.83 58.24 40.39
N HIS A 76 15.01 57.72 40.72
CA HIS A 76 16.13 58.54 41.16
C HIS A 76 16.62 59.49 40.06
N SER A 77 16.73 59.02 38.82
CA SER A 77 17.07 59.87 37.66
C SER A 77 16.03 60.97 37.44
N HIS A 78 14.75 60.64 37.51
CA HIS A 78 13.64 61.59 37.39
C HIS A 78 13.64 62.61 38.54
N ASN A 79 13.83 62.17 39.78
CA ASN A 79 13.91 63.02 40.96
C ASN A 79 15.14 63.93 40.90
N ASN A 80 16.28 63.44 40.43
CA ASN A 80 17.48 64.26 40.18
C ASN A 80 17.26 65.28 39.05
N ALA A 81 16.56 64.92 37.98
CA ALA A 81 16.18 65.86 36.95
C ALA A 81 15.28 66.98 37.51
N ARG A 82 14.29 66.63 38.35
CA ARG A 82 13.45 67.62 39.07
C ARG A 82 14.26 68.52 40.01
N ARG A 83 15.16 67.94 40.80
CA ARG A 83 16.10 68.70 41.68
C ARG A 83 16.98 69.64 40.87
N SER A 84 17.49 69.20 39.72
CA SER A 84 18.34 70.02 38.83
C SER A 84 17.60 71.19 38.17
N LEU A 85 16.29 71.03 37.90
CA LEU A 85 15.42 72.09 37.39
C LEU A 85 15.15 73.17 38.45
N ASP A 86 14.98 72.78 39.71
CA ASP A 86 14.80 73.69 40.85
C ASP A 86 16.07 74.53 41.10
N VAL A 87 17.26 73.92 41.01
CA VAL A 87 18.56 74.64 41.08
C VAL A 87 18.71 75.68 39.96
N ARG A 88 18.15 75.43 38.76
CA ARG A 88 18.11 76.42 37.67
C ARG A 88 17.06 77.52 37.85
N GLN A 89 15.94 77.23 38.53
CA GLN A 89 14.88 78.21 38.80
C GLN A 89 15.10 79.03 40.08
N HIS A 90 15.95 78.57 41.01
CA HIS A 90 16.30 79.24 42.27
C HIS A 90 17.05 80.58 42.14
N TYR A 91 17.24 81.12 40.94
CA TYR A 91 17.65 82.52 40.79
C TYR A 91 16.51 83.52 41.07
N TYR A 92 15.25 83.09 41.11
CA TYR A 92 14.13 83.93 41.56
C TYR A 92 13.08 83.12 42.36
N GLN A 93 13.11 83.30 43.69
CA GLN A 93 12.01 83.08 44.66
C GLN A 93 11.26 81.73 44.64
N SER A 94 11.55 80.85 45.61
CA SER A 94 10.50 80.08 46.30
C SER A 94 10.99 79.55 47.65
N LYS A 95 10.12 79.64 48.65
CA LYS A 95 10.29 79.25 50.06
C LYS A 95 9.72 77.85 50.34
N TYR A 96 9.58 77.03 49.31
CA TYR A 96 9.03 75.69 49.39
C TYR A 96 10.00 74.72 48.74
N ALA A 97 10.68 73.91 49.56
CA ALA A 97 11.45 72.77 49.08
C ALA A 97 10.49 71.83 48.34
N LEU A 98 10.87 71.35 47.16
CA LEU A 98 10.13 70.28 46.49
C LEU A 98 10.03 69.07 47.44
N GLU A 99 8.82 68.62 47.77
CA GLU A 99 8.59 67.35 48.48
C GLU A 99 9.36 66.23 47.75
N GLY A 100 10.21 65.50 48.49
CA GLY A 100 11.11 64.49 47.92
C GLY A 100 12.60 64.91 47.84
N ALA A 101 12.94 66.18 48.06
CA ALA A 101 14.33 66.65 48.03
C ALA A 101 15.17 66.18 49.24
N GLU A 102 14.52 65.94 50.39
CA GLU A 102 15.17 65.49 51.63
C GLU A 102 15.56 64.01 51.64
N TYR A 103 14.96 63.21 50.75
CA TYR A 103 15.18 61.76 50.67
C TYR A 103 16.33 61.35 49.74
N ASN A 104 17.15 62.29 49.23
CA ASN A 104 18.27 61.94 48.34
C ASN A 104 19.24 60.94 48.98
N ALA A 105 19.52 61.09 50.28
CA ALA A 105 20.42 60.18 50.99
C ALA A 105 19.82 58.76 51.12
N GLU A 106 18.51 58.66 51.33
CA GLU A 106 17.77 57.40 51.45
C GLU A 106 17.59 56.71 50.09
N GLU A 107 17.33 57.48 49.03
CA GLU A 107 17.32 56.98 47.64
C GLU A 107 18.71 56.48 47.21
N GLU A 108 19.78 57.22 47.54
CA GLU A 108 21.16 56.79 47.30
C GLU A 108 21.54 55.56 48.14
N GLU A 109 20.99 55.42 49.35
CA GLU A 109 21.16 54.24 50.18
C GLU A 109 20.42 53.02 49.61
N GLN A 110 19.19 53.20 49.12
CA GLN A 110 18.43 52.15 48.41
C GLN A 110 19.17 51.70 47.15
N LEU A 111 19.64 52.63 46.31
CA LEU A 111 20.43 52.32 45.12
C LEU A 111 21.75 51.61 45.43
N ARG A 112 22.38 51.93 46.57
CA ARG A 112 23.56 51.23 47.09
C ARG A 112 23.22 49.84 47.61
N SER A 113 22.08 49.67 48.30
CA SER A 113 21.62 48.38 48.80
C SER A 113 21.30 47.40 47.67
N THR A 114 20.81 47.91 46.53
CA THR A 114 20.57 47.13 45.32
C THR A 114 21.76 47.15 44.34
N GLU A 115 22.92 47.72 44.71
CA GLU A 115 24.09 47.89 43.83
C GLU A 115 24.61 46.55 43.27
N GLU A 116 24.56 45.49 44.06
CA GLU A 116 24.90 44.14 43.61
C GLU A 116 24.03 43.68 42.42
N MET A 117 22.78 44.14 42.34
CA MET A 117 21.88 43.86 41.22
C MET A 117 22.23 44.68 39.96
N SER A 118 22.94 45.82 40.04
CA SER A 118 23.48 46.47 38.82
C SER A 118 24.70 45.77 38.25
N ARG A 119 25.45 45.06 39.08
CA ARG A 119 26.63 44.30 38.63
C ARG A 119 26.24 42.96 38.01
N LEU A 120 24.97 42.55 38.16
CA LEU A 120 24.37 41.48 37.40
C LEU A 120 24.10 41.98 35.97
N GLU A 121 25.14 42.05 35.15
CA GLU A 121 24.95 42.04 33.71
C GLU A 121 24.15 40.77 33.33
N GLU A 122 23.37 40.84 32.26
CA GLU A 122 22.54 39.74 31.74
C GLU A 122 23.29 38.39 31.77
N GLY A 123 24.57 38.39 31.36
CA GLY A 123 25.45 37.21 31.39
C GLY A 123 25.82 36.67 32.78
N THR A 124 25.90 37.52 33.82
CA THR A 124 26.20 37.09 35.21
C THR A 124 24.97 36.46 35.87
N PHE A 125 23.78 36.96 35.54
CA PHE A 125 22.52 36.34 35.96
C PHE A 125 22.37 34.94 35.36
N ILE A 126 22.61 34.79 34.06
CA ILE A 126 22.60 33.49 33.37
C ILE A 126 23.63 32.53 33.99
N HIS A 127 24.82 33.03 34.35
CA HIS A 127 25.83 32.21 35.05
C HIS A 127 25.35 31.73 36.42
N ARG A 128 24.77 32.60 37.25
CA ARG A 128 24.20 32.19 38.56
C ARG A 128 23.01 31.25 38.41
N PHE A 129 22.16 31.48 37.42
CA PHE A 129 21.06 30.59 37.06
C PHE A 129 21.60 29.20 36.66
N ARG A 130 22.70 29.14 35.90
CA ARG A 130 23.40 27.91 35.52
C ARG A 130 24.04 27.18 36.71
N GLU A 131 24.64 27.91 37.65
CA GLU A 131 25.22 27.34 38.88
C GLU A 131 24.17 26.79 39.84
N GLN A 132 23.05 27.51 40.02
CA GLN A 132 21.93 27.06 40.84
C GLN A 132 21.22 25.86 40.21
N SER A 133 21.12 25.83 38.88
CA SER A 133 20.64 24.69 38.09
C SER A 133 21.51 23.43 38.30
N ASN A 134 22.83 23.56 38.20
CA ASN A 134 23.77 22.44 38.45
C ASN A 134 23.72 21.94 39.91
N SER A 135 23.39 22.83 40.86
CA SER A 135 23.28 22.50 42.28
C SER A 135 21.97 21.74 42.59
N ASN A 136 20.85 22.15 42.01
CA ASN A 136 19.56 21.47 42.15
C ASN A 136 19.54 20.12 41.42
N ALA A 137 20.14 20.02 40.23
CA ALA A 137 20.27 18.76 39.49
C ALA A 137 21.07 17.69 40.28
N ARG A 138 22.07 18.12 41.07
CA ARG A 138 22.85 17.25 41.97
C ARG A 138 22.13 16.83 43.25
N MET A 139 21.13 17.57 43.72
CA MET A 139 20.33 17.17 44.89
C MET A 139 19.17 16.24 44.52
N VAL A 140 18.57 16.39 43.33
CA VAL A 140 17.47 15.54 42.83
C VAL A 140 17.95 14.15 42.39
N SER A 141 19.23 14.01 42.02
CA SER A 141 19.83 12.72 41.62
C SER A 141 19.96 11.68 42.76
N GLY A 142 19.57 12.04 43.99
CA GLY A 142 19.43 11.11 45.12
C GLY A 142 18.03 10.51 45.30
N SER A 143 17.02 10.99 44.58
CA SER A 143 15.64 10.49 44.66
C SER A 143 15.22 9.79 43.36
N THR A 144 14.81 8.53 43.45
CA THR A 144 14.51 7.60 42.35
C THR A 144 13.20 7.88 41.58
N GLN A 145 12.79 9.14 41.40
CA GLN A 145 11.62 9.50 40.59
C GLN A 145 11.97 10.62 39.59
N SER A 146 11.87 10.27 38.30
CA SER A 146 11.81 11.13 37.09
C SER A 146 12.78 12.32 37.00
N ALA A 147 14.08 12.09 37.15
CA ALA A 147 15.10 13.14 37.02
C ALA A 147 15.48 13.51 35.57
N GLY A 148 15.04 12.76 34.55
CA GLY A 148 15.33 13.00 33.13
C GLY A 148 14.63 14.25 32.59
N ASP A 149 13.30 14.28 32.74
CA ASP A 149 12.38 15.34 32.28
C ASP A 149 12.66 16.76 32.79
N SER A 150 13.47 16.95 33.84
CA SER A 150 13.78 18.31 34.29
C SER A 150 14.90 18.94 33.45
N THR A 151 15.92 18.17 33.10
CA THR A 151 17.23 18.71 32.70
C THR A 151 17.26 19.30 31.28
N GLU A 152 16.49 18.74 30.35
CA GLU A 152 16.47 19.20 28.96
C GLU A 152 15.62 20.44 28.76
N TRP A 153 14.45 20.49 29.39
CA TRP A 153 13.61 21.68 29.40
C TRP A 153 14.32 22.85 30.08
N TYR A 154 15.11 22.61 31.13
CA TYR A 154 15.97 23.63 31.71
C TYR A 154 17.06 24.11 30.77
N SER A 155 17.71 23.19 30.05
CA SER A 155 18.74 23.55 29.08
C SER A 155 18.17 24.40 27.94
N CYS A 156 16.97 24.04 27.47
CA CYS A 156 16.21 24.80 26.49
C CYS A 156 15.86 26.21 26.99
N MET A 157 15.25 26.33 28.17
CA MET A 157 14.87 27.61 28.76
C MET A 157 16.08 28.51 29.02
N ASN A 158 17.19 27.93 29.50
CA ASN A 158 18.44 28.65 29.68
C ASN A 158 18.97 29.21 28.34
N ALA A 159 18.90 28.42 27.27
CA ALA A 159 19.30 28.86 25.95
C ALA A 159 18.45 30.06 25.47
N PHE A 160 17.12 30.01 25.64
CA PHE A 160 16.23 31.12 25.30
C PHE A 160 16.50 32.39 26.09
N LEU A 161 16.78 32.26 27.40
CA LEU A 161 17.10 33.41 28.25
C LEU A 161 18.47 34.02 27.96
N THR A 162 19.39 33.27 27.35
CA THR A 162 20.75 33.73 27.03
C THR A 162 20.83 34.44 25.68
N GLY A 163 19.97 34.05 24.74
CA GLY A 163 19.86 34.67 23.43
C GLY A 163 20.13 33.72 22.28
N THR A 164 20.13 34.27 21.07
CA THR A 164 20.05 33.48 19.83
C THR A 164 21.21 32.50 19.64
N SER A 165 22.44 32.84 20.04
CA SER A 165 23.62 31.96 19.90
C SER A 165 23.47 30.65 20.68
N ASP A 166 22.95 30.73 21.90
CA ASP A 166 22.81 29.57 22.78
C ASP A 166 21.60 28.72 22.40
N VAL A 167 20.54 29.30 21.83
CA VAL A 167 19.42 28.55 21.22
C VAL A 167 19.94 27.69 20.07
N HIS A 168 20.76 28.24 19.17
CA HIS A 168 21.38 27.45 18.09
C HIS A 168 22.31 26.36 18.64
N GLY A 169 23.10 26.66 19.68
CA GLY A 169 23.97 25.69 20.34
C GLY A 169 23.20 24.54 21.00
N TYR A 170 22.11 24.87 21.69
CA TYR A 170 21.20 23.89 22.28
C TYR A 170 20.56 23.00 21.22
N LEU A 171 20.01 23.58 20.15
CA LEU A 171 19.39 22.82 19.06
C LEU A 171 20.39 21.89 18.40
N LYS A 172 21.59 22.38 18.08
CA LYS A 172 22.65 21.54 17.52
C LYS A 172 22.97 20.34 18.40
N SER A 173 23.26 20.58 19.69
CA SER A 173 23.63 19.52 20.62
C SER A 173 22.48 18.50 20.82
N THR A 174 21.25 18.98 20.87
CA THR A 174 20.07 18.13 21.13
C THR A 174 19.71 17.32 19.88
N ILE A 175 19.76 17.92 18.69
CA ILE A 175 19.56 17.21 17.42
C ILE A 175 20.63 16.13 17.24
N GLU A 176 21.91 16.44 17.49
CA GLU A 176 22.98 15.45 17.42
C GLU A 176 22.79 14.29 18.40
N SER A 177 22.25 14.56 19.61
CA SER A 177 21.91 13.50 20.57
C SER A 177 20.76 12.64 20.06
N LEU A 178 19.65 13.27 19.63
CA LEU A 178 18.47 12.58 19.11
C LEU A 178 18.80 11.69 17.91
N LEU A 179 19.61 12.19 16.98
CA LEU A 179 20.01 11.43 15.79
C LEU A 179 20.98 10.28 16.12
N ARG A 180 21.85 10.44 17.12
CA ARG A 180 22.70 9.33 17.61
C ARG A 180 21.86 8.22 18.22
N ASP A 181 20.87 8.60 19.03
CA ASP A 181 19.95 7.67 19.66
C ASP A 181 19.10 6.92 18.62
N ALA A 182 18.64 7.63 17.57
CA ALA A 182 17.89 7.04 16.46
C ALA A 182 18.71 6.05 15.61
N ASN A 183 20.00 6.34 15.36
CA ASN A 183 20.87 5.52 14.50
C ASN A 183 21.46 4.27 15.18
N GLY A 184 21.17 4.04 16.48
CA GLY A 184 21.60 2.84 17.18
C GLY A 184 23.12 2.71 17.35
N ASP A 185 23.87 3.82 17.25
CA ASP A 185 25.33 3.89 17.42
C ASP A 185 25.70 3.78 18.93
N ALA A 186 25.22 2.73 19.59
CA ALA A 186 25.46 2.40 20.99
C ALA A 186 26.73 1.55 21.19
N LEU A 187 27.67 1.58 20.26
CA LEU A 187 29.02 1.10 20.57
C LEU A 187 29.74 2.18 21.36
N SER A 188 29.89 1.95 22.67
CA SER A 188 30.75 2.66 23.63
C SER A 188 30.18 3.89 24.36
N SER A 189 29.12 3.71 25.15
CA SER A 189 29.15 4.11 26.57
C SER A 189 27.89 3.62 27.29
N SER A 190 28.05 3.23 28.55
CA SER A 190 27.05 2.72 29.50
C SER A 190 25.99 3.78 29.91
N THR A 191 25.55 4.63 28.99
CA THR A 191 24.59 5.71 29.26
C THR A 191 23.23 5.27 28.74
N MET A 192 22.24 5.39 29.62
CA MET A 192 20.91 4.79 29.51
C MET A 192 20.25 5.06 28.16
N VAL A 193 19.75 4.02 27.51
CA VAL A 193 18.72 4.15 26.46
C VAL A 193 17.61 5.01 27.08
N ARG A 194 17.35 6.19 26.50
CA ARG A 194 16.24 7.03 26.95
C ARG A 194 14.95 6.23 26.83
N ASP A 195 14.12 6.31 27.86
CA ASP A 195 12.82 5.65 27.82
C ASP A 195 12.01 6.24 26.64
N ARG A 196 11.22 5.40 25.95
CA ARG A 196 10.45 5.83 24.77
C ARG A 196 9.53 7.01 25.10
N ASP A 197 9.08 7.06 26.35
CA ASP A 197 8.23 8.09 26.93
C ASP A 197 8.90 9.47 27.05
N GLU A 198 10.24 9.55 27.18
CA GLU A 198 11.00 10.81 27.23
C GLU A 198 11.47 11.26 25.83
N TYR A 199 11.76 10.30 24.93
CA TYR A 199 12.29 10.57 23.60
C TYR A 199 11.25 11.22 22.66
N GLU A 200 10.00 10.72 22.65
CA GLU A 200 8.94 11.17 21.74
C GLU A 200 8.54 12.65 21.94
N PRO A 201 8.27 13.14 23.17
CA PRO A 201 7.92 14.53 23.41
C PRO A 201 9.07 15.47 23.05
N LEU A 202 10.31 15.07 23.32
CA LEU A 202 11.49 15.87 23.00
C LEU A 202 11.71 15.97 21.49
N LEU A 203 11.66 14.86 20.76
CA LEU A 203 11.80 14.87 19.30
C LEU A 203 10.73 15.76 18.65
N ARG A 204 9.47 15.62 19.10
CA ARG A 204 8.37 16.47 18.65
C ARG A 204 8.66 17.94 18.94
N PHE A 205 9.03 18.28 20.18
CA PHE A 205 9.30 19.66 20.57
C PHE A 205 10.45 20.28 19.76
N VAL A 206 11.59 19.60 19.68
CA VAL A 206 12.78 20.08 18.98
C VAL A 206 12.46 20.28 17.49
N LEU A 207 11.77 19.33 16.85
CA LEU A 207 11.40 19.48 15.45
C LEU A 207 10.48 20.69 15.22
N HIS A 208 9.43 20.85 16.01
CA HIS A 208 8.50 21.98 15.85
C HIS A 208 9.18 23.31 16.12
N LEU A 209 10.10 23.35 17.10
CA LEU A 209 10.91 24.52 17.36
C LEU A 209 11.84 24.84 16.17
N THR A 210 12.48 23.83 15.59
CA THR A 210 13.30 23.98 14.37
C THR A 210 12.48 24.56 13.22
N ILE A 211 11.31 23.98 12.91
CA ILE A 211 10.41 24.47 11.84
C ILE A 211 9.94 25.91 12.14
N PHE A 212 9.58 26.20 13.39
CA PHE A 212 9.17 27.53 13.81
C PHE A 212 10.27 28.57 13.61
N LEU A 213 11.49 28.29 14.08
CA LEU A 213 12.63 29.19 13.94
C LEU A 213 13.04 29.40 12.48
N GLU A 214 12.94 28.34 11.66
CA GLU A 214 13.14 28.47 10.22
C GLU A 214 12.14 29.45 9.61
N SER A 215 10.84 29.28 9.90
CA SER A 215 9.79 30.18 9.42
C SER A 215 10.00 31.62 9.90
N PHE A 216 10.46 31.79 11.14
CA PHE A 216 10.78 33.10 11.71
C PHE A 216 11.98 33.76 11.00
N SER A 217 12.96 32.96 10.56
CA SER A 217 14.16 33.45 9.88
C SER A 217 13.93 33.90 8.42
N GLN A 218 12.79 33.57 7.81
CA GLN A 218 12.50 33.85 6.38
C GLN A 218 12.46 35.36 6.04
N GLY A 219 12.42 36.25 7.04
CA GLY A 219 12.54 37.71 6.88
C GLY A 219 13.89 38.33 7.25
N HIS A 220 14.86 37.54 7.74
CA HIS A 220 16.12 38.02 8.30
C HIS A 220 17.33 37.27 7.72
N GLU A 221 17.96 37.83 6.68
CA GLU A 221 18.99 37.15 5.88
C GLU A 221 20.22 36.69 6.68
N GLN A 222 20.63 37.45 7.70
CA GLN A 222 21.75 37.07 8.58
C GLN A 222 21.42 35.88 9.50
N GLU A 223 20.19 35.83 10.03
CA GLU A 223 19.74 34.72 10.88
C GLU A 223 19.47 33.47 10.05
N ARG A 224 18.95 33.63 8.82
CA ARG A 224 18.77 32.54 7.87
C ARG A 224 20.10 31.85 7.53
N GLN A 225 21.15 32.60 7.22
CA GLN A 225 22.47 32.01 6.94
C GLN A 225 23.07 31.26 8.14
N ARG A 226 22.83 31.75 9.37
CA ARG A 226 23.26 31.06 10.60
C ARG A 226 22.46 29.80 10.85
N PHE A 227 21.15 29.83 10.65
CA PHE A 227 20.27 28.69 10.79
C PHE A 227 20.59 27.60 9.76
N ASP A 228 20.71 27.99 8.49
CA ASP A 228 21.00 27.07 7.37
C ASP A 228 22.39 26.43 7.48
N SER A 229 23.39 27.13 8.03
CA SER A 229 24.74 26.56 8.18
C SER A 229 24.89 25.60 9.37
N ILE A 230 24.08 25.77 10.42
CA ILE A 230 24.20 24.99 11.67
C ILE A 230 23.17 23.88 11.75
N ILE A 231 21.91 24.16 11.39
CA ILE A 231 20.75 23.29 11.60
C ILE A 231 20.27 22.70 10.28
N GLY A 232 20.36 23.46 9.18
CA GLY A 232 19.93 23.05 7.84
C GLY A 232 20.37 21.63 7.43
N PRO A 233 21.65 21.22 7.58
CA PRO A 233 22.11 19.90 7.16
C PRO A 233 21.50 18.74 7.94
N ARG A 234 21.03 18.98 9.17
CA ARG A 234 20.45 17.97 10.06
C ARG A 234 18.93 18.03 10.15
N ARG A 235 18.32 19.08 9.58
CA ARG A 235 16.87 19.27 9.55
C ARG A 235 16.17 18.10 8.87
N ASN A 236 16.67 17.68 7.70
CA ASN A 236 16.06 16.58 6.95
C ASN A 236 16.18 15.25 7.69
N ASP A 237 17.34 14.97 8.31
CA ASP A 237 17.54 13.79 9.16
C ASP A 237 16.53 13.76 10.33
N LEU A 238 16.33 14.92 10.99
CA LEU A 238 15.39 15.06 12.11
C LEU A 238 13.93 14.89 11.66
N LEU A 239 13.55 15.52 10.54
CA LEU A 239 12.23 15.39 9.93
C LEU A 239 11.96 13.93 9.54
N LEU A 240 12.91 13.27 8.90
CA LEU A 240 12.79 11.88 8.47
C LEU A 240 12.62 10.95 9.69
N THR A 241 13.41 11.15 10.74
CA THR A 241 13.28 10.41 12.00
C THR A 241 11.88 10.57 12.61
N TYR A 242 11.35 11.79 12.63
CA TYR A 242 10.00 12.04 13.14
C TYR A 242 8.92 11.43 12.25
N VAL A 243 9.05 11.53 10.92
CA VAL A 243 8.13 10.90 9.98
C VAL A 243 8.10 9.38 10.17
N HIS A 244 9.24 8.73 10.36
CA HIS A 244 9.30 7.30 10.69
C HIS A 244 8.57 6.97 12.00
N GLN A 245 8.70 7.82 13.03
CA GLN A 245 7.94 7.64 14.26
C GLN A 245 6.42 7.77 14.05
N LEU A 246 5.98 8.71 13.22
CA LEU A 246 4.55 8.83 12.85
C LEU A 246 4.06 7.60 12.09
N MET A 247 4.90 7.02 11.23
CA MET A 247 4.59 5.79 10.48
C MET A 247 4.40 4.57 11.38
N GLU A 248 5.11 4.48 12.52
CA GLU A 248 4.95 3.39 13.50
C GLU A 248 3.55 3.38 14.16
N GLN A 249 2.89 4.53 14.25
CA GLN A 249 1.64 4.69 15.00
C GLN A 249 0.45 4.96 14.05
N LYS A 250 -0.37 3.93 13.80
CA LYS A 250 -1.57 4.02 12.93
C LYS A 250 -2.47 5.25 13.17
N PRO A 251 -2.77 5.66 14.43
CA PRO A 251 -3.58 6.85 14.68
C PRO A 251 -2.97 8.17 14.16
N LEU A 252 -1.66 8.22 13.94
CA LEU A 252 -0.93 9.41 13.52
C LEU A 252 -0.65 9.46 12.02
N TRP A 253 -1.08 8.46 11.25
CA TRP A 253 -0.85 8.39 9.80
C TRP A 253 -1.38 9.59 9.03
N GLU A 254 -2.41 10.27 9.55
CA GLU A 254 -2.96 11.50 8.95
C GLU A 254 -1.95 12.66 8.88
N PHE A 255 -0.91 12.64 9.72
CA PHE A 255 0.14 13.65 9.75
C PHE A 255 1.37 13.29 8.91
N VAL A 256 1.50 12.04 8.45
CA VAL A 256 2.70 11.56 7.75
C VAL A 256 2.98 12.39 6.49
N CYS A 257 1.98 12.56 5.61
CA CYS A 257 2.15 13.36 4.39
C CYS A 257 2.40 14.85 4.67
N LEU A 258 1.78 15.40 5.72
CA LEU A 258 1.99 16.78 6.13
C LEU A 258 3.48 17.05 6.46
N TYR A 259 4.08 16.24 7.34
CA TYR A 259 5.49 16.44 7.71
C TYR A 259 6.45 15.98 6.61
N ALA A 260 6.10 14.93 5.86
CA ALA A 260 6.90 14.48 4.73
C ALA A 260 6.99 15.54 3.61
N SER A 261 5.95 16.36 3.41
CA SER A 261 5.97 17.45 2.41
C SER A 261 7.07 18.49 2.63
N LEU A 262 7.67 18.51 3.83
CA LEU A 262 8.78 19.39 4.18
C LEU A 262 10.16 18.81 3.79
N LEU A 263 10.22 17.56 3.33
CA LEU A 263 11.42 16.87 2.88
C LEU A 263 11.67 17.08 1.38
N PRO A 264 12.90 16.85 0.90
CA PRO A 264 13.17 16.76 -0.54
C PRO A 264 12.38 15.63 -1.20
N GLU A 265 11.96 15.80 -2.45
CA GLU A 265 11.13 14.84 -3.19
C GLU A 265 11.74 13.43 -3.22
N GLU A 266 13.07 13.31 -3.38
CA GLU A 266 13.76 12.01 -3.39
C GLU A 266 13.55 11.26 -2.07
N SER A 267 13.65 11.95 -0.94
CA SER A 267 13.44 11.38 0.40
C SER A 267 11.97 11.03 0.66
N ILE A 268 11.04 11.84 0.13
CA ILE A 268 9.60 11.54 0.19
C ILE A 268 9.32 10.23 -0.56
N VAL A 269 9.80 10.15 -1.80
CA VAL A 269 9.57 8.99 -2.65
C VAL A 269 10.12 7.72 -2.00
N GLU A 270 11.33 7.75 -1.44
CA GLU A 270 11.91 6.59 -0.78
C GLU A 270 11.14 6.20 0.51
N ALA A 271 10.99 7.13 1.45
CA ALA A 271 10.42 6.84 2.76
C ALA A 271 8.93 6.45 2.68
N ILE A 272 8.13 7.21 1.90
CA ILE A 272 6.70 6.95 1.77
C ILE A 272 6.45 5.66 0.98
N SER A 273 7.22 5.37 -0.09
CA SER A 273 7.03 4.13 -0.85
C SER A 273 7.29 2.89 0.00
N ASN A 274 8.34 2.90 0.82
CA ASN A 274 8.65 1.80 1.73
C ASN A 274 7.55 1.61 2.78
N PHE A 275 7.08 2.71 3.37
CA PHE A 275 5.98 2.68 4.34
C PHE A 275 4.68 2.17 3.72
N TRP A 276 4.30 2.65 2.54
CA TRP A 276 3.09 2.24 1.84
C TRP A 276 3.12 0.77 1.43
N ALA A 277 4.28 0.27 0.97
CA ALA A 277 4.44 -1.13 0.60
C ALA A 277 4.30 -2.10 1.79
N VAL A 278 4.71 -1.68 2.99
CA VAL A 278 4.79 -2.53 4.18
C VAL A 278 3.57 -2.41 5.09
N ALA A 279 3.17 -1.17 5.44
CA ALA A 279 2.20 -0.92 6.50
C ALA A 279 0.78 -0.65 6.00
N VAL A 280 0.62 -0.10 4.78
CA VAL A 280 -0.68 0.36 4.28
C VAL A 280 -1.39 -0.73 3.48
N VAL A 281 -2.09 -1.60 4.23
CA VAL A 281 -2.72 -2.82 3.70
C VAL A 281 -4.20 -2.60 3.39
N ASP A 282 -4.95 -1.97 4.31
CA ASP A 282 -6.39 -1.81 4.22
C ASP A 282 -6.81 -0.83 3.13
N GLU A 283 -7.90 -1.12 2.39
CA GLU A 283 -8.38 -0.25 1.31
C GLU A 283 -8.77 1.16 1.82
N LYS A 284 -9.33 1.26 3.03
CA LYS A 284 -9.67 2.55 3.66
C LYS A 284 -8.42 3.40 3.88
N ASP A 285 -7.35 2.78 4.36
CA ASP A 285 -6.09 3.47 4.66
C ASP A 285 -5.38 3.86 3.36
N ARG A 286 -5.44 3.00 2.33
CA ARG A 286 -4.96 3.31 0.97
C ARG A 286 -5.65 4.54 0.36
N ARG A 287 -6.97 4.66 0.50
CA ARG A 287 -7.73 5.83 0.05
C ARG A 287 -7.35 7.09 0.84
N MET A 288 -7.18 6.95 2.15
CA MET A 288 -6.73 8.06 3.00
C MET A 288 -5.32 8.53 2.62
N ALA A 289 -4.38 7.60 2.46
CA ALA A 289 -3.00 7.89 2.10
C ALA A 289 -2.90 8.60 0.74
N LEU A 290 -3.66 8.16 -0.27
CA LEU A 290 -3.72 8.85 -1.56
C LEU A 290 -4.33 10.24 -1.47
N LYS A 291 -5.40 10.39 -0.70
CA LYS A 291 -6.00 11.71 -0.47
C LYS A 291 -4.98 12.67 0.15
N LEU A 292 -4.28 12.22 1.19
CA LEU A 292 -3.26 13.03 1.86
C LEU A 292 -2.07 13.34 0.96
N ALA A 293 -1.61 12.37 0.16
CA ALA A 293 -0.56 12.60 -0.82
C ALA A 293 -0.99 13.64 -1.86
N HIS A 294 -2.23 13.56 -2.35
CA HIS A 294 -2.78 14.55 -3.29
C HIS A 294 -2.93 15.95 -2.66
N ASP A 295 -3.30 16.03 -1.38
CA ASP A 295 -3.52 17.29 -0.68
C ASP A 295 -2.19 18.00 -0.33
N TYR A 296 -1.10 17.25 -0.07
CA TYR A 296 0.16 17.80 0.46
C TYR A 296 1.38 17.70 -0.47
N PHE A 297 1.39 16.80 -1.44
CA PHE A 297 2.52 16.63 -2.35
C PHE A 297 2.28 17.37 -3.68
N GLY A 298 3.36 17.61 -4.42
CA GLY A 298 3.27 18.15 -5.77
C GLY A 298 2.54 17.21 -6.74
N ASP A 299 1.94 17.78 -7.78
CA ASP A 299 1.17 17.03 -8.79
C ASP A 299 2.01 15.88 -9.39
N GLY A 300 1.50 14.65 -9.27
CA GLY A 300 2.11 13.45 -9.84
C GLY A 300 3.11 12.72 -8.93
N LEU A 301 3.47 13.27 -7.77
CA LEU A 301 4.37 12.59 -6.83
C LEU A 301 3.73 11.34 -6.22
N ASP A 302 2.42 11.37 -6.00
CA ASP A 302 1.61 10.22 -5.56
C ASP A 302 1.70 9.04 -6.54
N LEU A 303 1.68 9.31 -7.84
CA LEU A 303 1.88 8.30 -8.89
C LEU A 303 3.30 7.73 -8.85
N VAL A 304 4.34 8.56 -8.65
CA VAL A 304 5.73 8.10 -8.54
C VAL A 304 5.91 7.17 -7.33
N ILE A 305 5.33 7.54 -6.19
CA ILE A 305 5.32 6.70 -4.98
C ILE A 305 4.62 5.37 -5.26
N LEU A 306 3.43 5.39 -5.88
CA LEU A 306 2.70 4.17 -6.22
C LEU A 306 3.47 3.27 -7.19
N ARG A 307 4.13 3.83 -8.22
CA ARG A 307 4.99 3.08 -9.13
C ARG A 307 6.09 2.33 -8.36
N ASN A 308 6.69 2.97 -7.36
CA ASN A 308 7.70 2.35 -6.52
C ASN A 308 7.11 1.29 -5.57
N VAL A 309 5.94 1.54 -4.97
CA VAL A 309 5.22 0.54 -4.15
C VAL A 309 4.94 -0.73 -4.95
N VAL A 310 4.45 -0.59 -6.18
CA VAL A 310 4.16 -1.72 -7.06
C VAL A 310 5.43 -2.44 -7.49
N ARG A 311 6.49 -1.69 -7.88
CA ARG A 311 7.79 -2.29 -8.23
C ARG A 311 8.41 -3.05 -7.08
N SER A 312 8.41 -2.49 -5.87
CA SER A 312 8.86 -3.18 -4.67
C SER A 312 8.01 -4.42 -4.42
N SER A 313 6.68 -4.30 -4.48
CA SER A 313 5.78 -5.45 -4.25
C SER A 313 5.98 -6.60 -5.25
N ILE A 314 6.25 -6.27 -6.52
CA ILE A 314 6.45 -7.22 -7.63
C ILE A 314 7.89 -7.75 -7.72
N GLY A 315 8.87 -6.97 -7.25
CA GLY A 315 10.29 -7.30 -7.25
C GLY A 315 10.78 -7.99 -5.97
N MET A 316 10.07 -7.81 -4.85
CA MET A 316 10.36 -8.51 -3.59
C MET A 316 10.22 -10.02 -3.73
N SER A 317 11.15 -10.75 -3.11
CA SER A 317 11.08 -12.20 -3.02
C SER A 317 9.98 -12.64 -2.05
N THR A 318 9.49 -13.88 -2.22
CA THR A 318 8.53 -14.50 -1.29
C THR A 318 9.10 -14.67 0.12
N GLU A 319 10.40 -14.87 0.26
CA GLU A 319 11.04 -15.05 1.56
C GLU A 319 11.07 -13.74 2.35
N ASP A 320 11.37 -12.62 1.67
CA ASP A 320 11.36 -11.28 2.28
C ASP A 320 9.93 -10.84 2.65
N ALA A 321 8.96 -11.24 1.83
CA ALA A 321 7.53 -11.00 2.06
C ALA A 321 7.02 -11.63 3.36
N ASP A 322 7.35 -12.92 3.54
CA ASP A 322 6.89 -13.72 4.67
C ASP A 322 7.61 -13.32 5.96
N ALA A 323 8.90 -12.96 5.88
CA ALA A 323 9.67 -12.43 7.00
C ALA A 323 9.04 -11.16 7.60
N MET A 324 8.36 -10.34 6.78
CA MET A 324 7.69 -9.12 7.22
C MET A 324 6.23 -9.33 7.65
N GLY A 325 5.67 -10.55 7.54
CA GLY A 325 4.31 -10.87 7.98
C GLY A 325 3.18 -10.19 7.19
N ILE A 326 3.50 -9.46 6.11
CA ILE A 326 2.55 -8.66 5.30
C ILE A 326 1.59 -9.58 4.53
N ALA A 327 2.11 -10.72 4.07
CA ALA A 327 1.40 -11.63 3.17
C ALA A 327 0.09 -12.17 3.81
N SER A 328 0.10 -12.44 5.12
CA SER A 328 -1.04 -13.00 5.84
C SER A 328 -2.19 -12.02 6.12
N LEU A 329 -1.97 -10.70 5.94
CA LEU A 329 -2.96 -9.66 6.27
C LEU A 329 -3.92 -9.37 5.11
N LEU A 330 -3.59 -9.80 3.89
CA LEU A 330 -4.40 -9.56 2.71
C LEU A 330 -5.22 -10.80 2.35
N SER A 331 -6.53 -10.61 2.21
CA SER A 331 -7.45 -11.62 1.70
C SER A 331 -7.82 -11.36 0.24
N LEU A 332 -8.28 -12.42 -0.43
CA LEU A 332 -8.93 -12.30 -1.73
C LEU A 332 -10.25 -11.55 -1.57
N PRO A 333 -10.61 -10.65 -2.50
CA PRO A 333 -11.95 -10.10 -2.59
C PRO A 333 -12.99 -11.21 -2.76
N GLU A 334 -14.18 -11.05 -2.17
CA GLU A 334 -15.29 -11.99 -2.32
C GLU A 334 -15.60 -12.19 -3.82
N GLY A 335 -15.63 -13.46 -4.23
CA GLY A 335 -15.93 -13.86 -5.59
C GLY A 335 -17.38 -14.28 -5.80
N ASP A 336 -17.81 -14.29 -7.05
CA ASP A 336 -19.12 -14.69 -7.56
C ASP A 336 -19.39 -16.22 -7.52
N GLY A 337 -18.66 -16.98 -6.69
CA GLY A 337 -18.91 -18.42 -6.48
C GLY A 337 -18.62 -19.33 -7.68
N GLN A 338 -18.16 -18.78 -8.82
CA GLN A 338 -17.86 -19.54 -10.04
C GLN A 338 -16.42 -20.08 -10.09
N ILE A 339 -15.60 -19.78 -9.08
CA ILE A 339 -14.16 -20.06 -9.08
C ILE A 339 -13.86 -21.33 -8.27
N ASN A 340 -12.97 -22.18 -8.78
CA ASN A 340 -12.61 -23.46 -8.16
C ASN A 340 -11.91 -23.25 -6.80
N ALA A 341 -12.61 -23.54 -5.71
CA ALA A 341 -12.13 -23.34 -4.33
C ALA A 341 -10.79 -24.04 -4.02
N ALA A 342 -10.50 -25.18 -4.68
CA ALA A 342 -9.22 -25.88 -4.48
C ALA A 342 -8.03 -25.11 -5.09
N LEU A 343 -8.24 -24.49 -6.25
CA LEU A 343 -7.23 -23.65 -6.89
C LEU A 343 -7.13 -22.27 -6.20
N GLU A 344 -8.23 -21.77 -5.66
CA GLU A 344 -8.24 -20.51 -4.90
C GLU A 344 -7.35 -20.60 -3.65
N ASN A 345 -7.39 -21.74 -2.94
CA ASN A 345 -6.48 -22.03 -1.82
C ASN A 345 -5.01 -22.20 -2.22
N SER A 346 -4.71 -22.33 -3.53
CA SER A 346 -3.34 -22.46 -4.03
C SER A 346 -2.71 -21.11 -4.42
N ILE A 347 -3.49 -20.02 -4.39
CA ILE A 347 -2.99 -18.67 -4.64
C ILE A 347 -2.12 -18.25 -3.46
N SER A 348 -0.87 -17.91 -3.74
CA SER A 348 0.05 -17.45 -2.69
C SER A 348 -0.37 -16.09 -2.14
N HIS A 349 -0.21 -15.89 -0.84
CA HIS A 349 -0.37 -14.60 -0.20
C HIS A 349 0.52 -13.49 -0.82
N ASP A 350 1.70 -13.87 -1.32
CA ASP A 350 2.60 -12.97 -2.04
C ASP A 350 1.98 -12.49 -3.38
N ASP A 351 1.29 -13.38 -4.09
CA ASP A 351 0.57 -13.01 -5.31
C ASP A 351 -0.61 -12.08 -4.98
N VAL A 352 -1.34 -12.37 -3.90
CA VAL A 352 -2.43 -11.51 -3.40
C VAL A 352 -1.91 -10.11 -3.09
N ARG A 353 -0.75 -9.99 -2.45
CA ARG A 353 -0.10 -8.69 -2.22
C ARG A 353 0.20 -7.95 -3.53
N LYS A 354 0.79 -8.62 -4.52
CA LYS A 354 1.08 -8.02 -5.84
C LYS A 354 -0.19 -7.53 -6.53
N MET A 355 -1.25 -8.35 -6.53
CA MET A 355 -2.55 -7.99 -7.12
C MET A 355 -3.15 -6.75 -6.42
N HIS A 356 -3.09 -6.70 -5.09
CA HIS A 356 -3.53 -5.56 -4.30
C HIS A 356 -2.74 -4.28 -4.57
N SER A 357 -1.42 -4.37 -4.82
CA SER A 357 -0.61 -3.19 -5.15
C SER A 357 -1.04 -2.55 -6.48
N VAL A 358 -1.40 -3.35 -7.50
CA VAL A 358 -1.89 -2.83 -8.77
C VAL A 358 -3.32 -2.28 -8.63
N ARG A 359 -4.17 -2.97 -7.86
CA ARG A 359 -5.51 -2.47 -7.52
C ARG A 359 -5.46 -1.11 -6.81
N TRP A 360 -4.44 -0.84 -6.00
CA TRP A 360 -4.28 0.46 -5.36
C TRP A 360 -4.11 1.59 -6.39
N MET A 361 -3.33 1.37 -7.46
CA MET A 361 -3.22 2.36 -8.55
C MET A 361 -4.58 2.65 -9.21
N CYS A 362 -5.45 1.64 -9.28
CA CYS A 362 -6.79 1.76 -9.86
C CYS A 362 -7.78 2.56 -8.99
N LEU A 363 -7.38 3.04 -7.80
CA LEU A 363 -8.24 3.90 -6.97
C LEU A 363 -8.40 5.33 -7.52
N VAL A 364 -7.51 5.76 -8.44
CA VAL A 364 -7.53 7.08 -9.06
C VAL A 364 -7.48 6.92 -10.58
N GLU A 365 -8.49 7.41 -11.29
CA GLU A 365 -8.64 7.28 -12.75
C GLU A 365 -7.43 7.82 -13.52
N LYS A 366 -6.82 8.91 -13.04
CA LYS A 366 -5.61 9.52 -13.63
C LYS A 366 -4.42 8.56 -13.69
N HIS A 367 -4.41 7.49 -12.90
CA HIS A 367 -3.32 6.52 -12.82
C HIS A 367 -3.57 5.26 -13.67
N TYR A 368 -4.67 5.19 -14.43
CA TYR A 368 -5.07 3.96 -15.12
C TYR A 368 -4.11 3.53 -16.22
N SER A 369 -3.47 4.47 -16.93
CA SER A 369 -2.44 4.17 -17.92
C SER A 369 -1.25 3.43 -17.28
N ASP A 370 -0.78 3.90 -16.13
CA ASP A 370 0.29 3.23 -15.38
C ASP A 370 -0.15 1.92 -14.71
N ALA A 371 -1.39 1.89 -14.23
CA ALA A 371 -1.99 0.66 -13.69
C ALA A 371 -2.06 -0.43 -14.77
N LEU A 372 -2.37 -0.07 -16.03
CA LEU A 372 -2.37 -0.97 -17.18
C LEU A 372 -0.98 -1.56 -17.44
N VAL A 373 0.06 -0.73 -17.45
CA VAL A 373 1.46 -1.20 -17.62
C VAL A 373 1.84 -2.18 -16.50
N CYS A 374 1.49 -1.84 -15.25
CA CYS A 374 1.78 -2.70 -14.10
C CYS A 374 0.96 -4.00 -14.13
N ALA A 375 -0.30 -3.94 -14.59
CA ALA A 375 -1.15 -5.11 -14.78
C ALA A 375 -0.56 -6.05 -15.83
N ASN A 376 -0.11 -5.54 -16.98
CA ASN A 376 0.56 -6.33 -18.02
C ASN A 376 1.83 -6.99 -17.48
N MET A 377 2.67 -6.24 -16.77
CA MET A 377 3.87 -6.79 -16.15
C MET A 377 3.56 -7.94 -15.19
N LEU A 378 2.54 -7.79 -14.35
CA LEU A 378 2.15 -8.84 -13.39
C LEU A 378 1.53 -10.06 -14.10
N LEU A 379 0.68 -9.84 -15.11
CA LEU A 379 0.10 -10.89 -15.94
C LEU A 379 1.18 -11.70 -16.67
N ARG A 380 2.17 -11.03 -17.28
CA ARG A 380 3.32 -11.71 -17.90
C ARG A 380 4.06 -12.59 -16.89
N LYS A 381 4.32 -12.09 -15.68
CA LYS A 381 4.96 -12.90 -14.62
C LYS A 381 4.16 -14.14 -14.25
N PHE A 382 2.83 -14.02 -14.11
CA PHE A 382 1.99 -15.19 -13.81
C PHE A 382 2.02 -16.21 -14.96
N LEU A 383 1.88 -15.77 -16.21
CA LEU A 383 1.88 -16.66 -17.38
C LEU A 383 3.26 -17.32 -17.61
N LEU A 384 4.35 -16.58 -17.41
CA LEU A 384 5.71 -17.13 -17.47
C LEU A 384 5.97 -18.15 -16.37
N ALA A 385 5.39 -17.95 -15.18
CA ALA A 385 5.52 -18.85 -14.04
C ALA A 385 4.63 -20.11 -14.09
N MET A 386 3.74 -20.25 -15.09
CA MET A 386 2.98 -21.50 -15.29
C MET A 386 3.93 -22.70 -15.35
N ALA A 387 3.48 -23.89 -14.94
CA ALA A 387 4.32 -25.08 -14.93
C ALA A 387 4.94 -25.31 -16.33
N PRO A 388 6.27 -25.55 -16.42
CA PRO A 388 6.89 -25.88 -17.69
C PRO A 388 6.27 -27.18 -18.22
N SER A 389 6.13 -27.25 -19.53
CA SER A 389 5.88 -28.51 -20.24
C SER A 389 7.14 -29.37 -20.04
N ASP A 390 7.18 -30.26 -19.04
CA ASP A 390 8.36 -31.05 -18.63
C ASP A 390 9.42 -31.25 -19.74
N ASP A 391 10.49 -30.44 -19.73
CA ASP A 391 11.52 -30.39 -20.79
C ASP A 391 12.26 -31.74 -20.96
N ASN A 392 12.20 -32.61 -19.95
CA ASN A 392 12.83 -33.94 -19.96
C ASN A 392 11.85 -35.10 -20.20
N SER A 393 10.54 -34.83 -20.28
CA SER A 393 9.58 -35.84 -20.70
C SER A 393 9.45 -35.82 -22.22
N THR A 394 9.32 -36.99 -22.84
CA THR A 394 8.99 -37.05 -24.26
C THR A 394 7.63 -36.37 -24.46
N PHE A 395 7.62 -35.09 -24.87
CA PHE A 395 6.42 -34.37 -25.33
C PHE A 395 5.55 -35.34 -26.14
N SER A 396 4.32 -35.50 -25.66
CA SER A 396 3.33 -36.41 -26.20
C SER A 396 1.96 -35.77 -25.99
N TYR A 397 1.17 -35.72 -27.05
CA TYR A 397 -0.19 -35.21 -27.09
C TYR A 397 -1.10 -35.78 -26.00
N ASN A 398 -0.91 -37.06 -25.64
CA ASN A 398 -1.71 -37.71 -24.61
C ASN A 398 -1.37 -37.22 -23.19
N ASN A 399 -0.19 -36.64 -23.00
CA ASN A 399 0.29 -36.04 -21.75
C ASN A 399 0.43 -34.51 -21.86
N LEU A 400 -0.28 -33.88 -22.81
CA LEU A 400 -0.26 -32.43 -22.95
C LEU A 400 -0.75 -31.78 -21.65
N ASN A 401 0.09 -30.95 -21.04
CA ASN A 401 -0.32 -30.09 -19.94
C ASN A 401 -1.29 -29.04 -20.50
N ASP A 402 -2.59 -29.27 -20.32
CA ASP A 402 -3.64 -28.38 -20.80
C ASP A 402 -4.02 -27.28 -19.81
N TRP A 403 -3.17 -27.06 -18.80
CA TRP A 403 -3.27 -26.01 -17.78
C TRP A 403 -4.52 -26.00 -16.91
N THR A 404 -5.43 -26.98 -17.04
CA THR A 404 -6.71 -27.04 -16.30
C THR A 404 -6.61 -27.25 -14.78
N GLY A 405 -5.39 -27.23 -14.24
CA GLY A 405 -5.09 -27.21 -12.80
C GLY A 405 -3.88 -26.35 -12.45
N ASP A 406 -3.42 -25.49 -13.37
CA ASP A 406 -2.27 -24.62 -13.12
C ASP A 406 -2.67 -23.45 -12.21
N SER A 407 -2.03 -23.37 -11.04
CA SER A 407 -2.34 -22.34 -10.05
C SER A 407 -2.00 -20.92 -10.55
N ARG A 408 -0.97 -20.75 -11.38
CA ARG A 408 -0.54 -19.43 -11.86
C ARG A 408 -1.47 -18.89 -12.93
N LEU A 409 -1.91 -19.74 -13.86
CA LEU A 409 -2.95 -19.39 -14.81
C LEU A 409 -4.25 -19.03 -14.10
N HIS A 410 -4.60 -19.78 -13.05
CA HIS A 410 -5.75 -19.46 -12.22
C HIS A 410 -5.61 -18.11 -11.50
N THR A 411 -4.45 -17.83 -10.89
CA THR A 411 -4.14 -16.53 -10.28
C THR A 411 -4.32 -15.38 -11.27
N ALA A 412 -3.86 -15.52 -12.52
CA ALA A 412 -4.04 -14.51 -13.56
C ALA A 412 -5.53 -14.25 -13.88
N LYS A 413 -6.35 -15.30 -13.97
CA LYS A 413 -7.81 -15.18 -14.16
C LYS A 413 -8.47 -14.44 -12.99
N VAL A 414 -8.08 -14.76 -11.75
CA VAL A 414 -8.61 -14.10 -10.54
C VAL A 414 -8.19 -12.63 -10.48
N PHE A 415 -6.95 -12.32 -10.83
CA PHE A 415 -6.45 -10.94 -10.90
C PHE A 415 -7.31 -10.10 -11.84
N LEU A 416 -7.51 -10.56 -13.07
CA LEU A 416 -8.29 -9.85 -14.08
C LEU A 416 -9.74 -9.62 -13.61
N LYS A 417 -10.41 -10.65 -13.08
CA LYS A 417 -11.84 -10.59 -12.74
C LYS A 417 -12.16 -9.87 -11.43
N ARG A 418 -11.30 -9.97 -10.41
CA ARG A 418 -11.61 -9.49 -9.04
C ARG A 418 -10.83 -8.26 -8.60
N PHE A 419 -9.72 -7.92 -9.26
CA PHE A 419 -8.85 -6.82 -8.85
C PHE A 419 -8.84 -5.63 -9.80
N LEU A 420 -8.96 -5.88 -11.11
CA LEU A 420 -8.93 -4.83 -12.11
C LEU A 420 -10.35 -4.28 -12.38
N PRO A 421 -10.50 -2.95 -12.54
CA PRO A 421 -11.75 -2.36 -13.02
C PRO A 421 -12.09 -2.83 -14.44
N ALA A 422 -13.38 -3.03 -14.73
CA ALA A 422 -13.82 -3.44 -16.06
C ALA A 422 -13.62 -2.36 -17.14
N ASP A 423 -13.54 -1.10 -16.72
CA ASP A 423 -13.36 0.08 -17.56
C ASP A 423 -11.88 0.52 -17.68
N LEU A 424 -10.93 -0.24 -17.11
CA LEU A 424 -9.50 0.09 -17.08
C LEU A 424 -8.97 0.52 -18.45
N THR A 425 -9.22 -0.27 -19.49
CA THR A 425 -8.75 -0.01 -20.86
C THR A 425 -9.41 1.22 -21.47
N SER A 426 -10.73 1.37 -21.29
CA SER A 426 -11.50 2.50 -21.83
C SER A 426 -11.10 3.84 -21.21
N VAL A 427 -10.86 3.84 -19.90
CA VAL A 427 -10.46 5.05 -19.16
C VAL A 427 -8.99 5.36 -19.43
N ALA A 428 -8.10 4.35 -19.48
CA ALA A 428 -6.70 4.54 -19.86
C ALA A 428 -6.55 5.22 -21.25
N MET A 429 -7.39 4.85 -22.22
CA MET A 429 -7.44 5.50 -23.54
C MET A 429 -7.91 6.96 -23.49
N SER A 430 -8.88 7.24 -22.62
CA SER A 430 -9.45 8.59 -22.50
C SER A 430 -8.58 9.53 -21.66
N SER A 431 -7.75 8.95 -20.78
CA SER A 431 -6.92 9.66 -19.81
C SER A 431 -5.71 10.26 -20.50
N LYS A 432 -5.93 11.35 -21.23
CA LYS A 432 -4.88 12.28 -21.67
C LYS A 432 -4.23 12.89 -20.43
N CYS A 433 -3.19 12.26 -19.89
CA CYS A 433 -2.51 12.81 -18.73
C CYS A 433 -1.61 13.98 -19.19
N PHE A 434 -1.89 15.16 -18.65
CA PHE A 434 -1.34 16.46 -19.05
C PHE A 434 0.04 16.77 -18.42
N ASN A 435 0.91 15.77 -18.21
CA ASN A 435 2.18 15.96 -17.49
C ASN A 435 3.39 15.36 -18.21
N ASP A 436 4.55 16.02 -18.08
CA ASP A 436 5.88 15.69 -18.62
C ASP A 436 6.45 14.31 -18.20
N TYR A 437 5.67 13.54 -17.42
CA TYR A 437 5.99 12.22 -16.88
C TYR A 437 5.08 11.08 -17.39
N SER A 438 4.19 11.37 -18.34
CA SER A 438 3.28 10.40 -18.95
C SER A 438 3.90 9.69 -20.15
N LEU A 439 3.43 8.46 -20.40
CA LEU A 439 3.69 7.71 -21.63
C LEU A 439 3.21 8.51 -22.85
N SER A 440 3.90 8.36 -23.99
CA SER A 440 3.42 8.95 -25.23
C SER A 440 2.12 8.27 -25.70
N ASP A 441 1.36 8.92 -26.58
CA ASP A 441 0.13 8.35 -27.14
C ASP A 441 0.40 7.00 -27.83
N ASP A 442 1.52 6.90 -28.55
CA ASP A 442 1.96 5.67 -29.25
C ASP A 442 2.31 4.54 -28.26
N ASP A 443 2.89 4.85 -27.10
CA ASP A 443 3.19 3.85 -26.07
C ASP A 443 1.91 3.28 -25.46
N SER A 444 0.87 4.10 -25.31
CA SER A 444 -0.38 3.73 -24.65
C SER A 444 -1.20 2.73 -25.47
N GLU A 445 -1.26 2.91 -26.79
CA GLU A 445 -1.92 1.97 -27.71
C GLU A 445 -1.26 0.59 -27.65
N GLN A 446 0.07 0.55 -27.60
CA GLN A 446 0.81 -0.71 -27.51
C GLN A 446 0.53 -1.48 -26.20
N TYR A 447 0.45 -0.79 -25.06
CA TYR A 447 0.13 -1.46 -23.80
C TYR A 447 -1.31 -1.98 -23.76
N LEU A 448 -2.22 -1.37 -24.53
CA LEU A 448 -3.59 -1.85 -24.68
C LEU A 448 -3.66 -3.10 -25.56
N GLU A 449 -2.97 -3.09 -26.71
CA GLU A 449 -2.86 -4.28 -27.56
C GLU A 449 -2.24 -5.45 -26.79
N GLU A 450 -1.20 -5.18 -25.99
CA GLU A 450 -0.62 -6.18 -25.11
C GLU A 450 -1.64 -6.68 -24.08
N HIS A 451 -2.37 -5.77 -23.43
CA HIS A 451 -3.35 -6.14 -22.41
C HIS A 451 -4.45 -7.03 -22.99
N GLU A 452 -4.98 -6.64 -24.15
CA GLU A 452 -5.99 -7.41 -24.87
C GLU A 452 -5.45 -8.78 -25.27
N GLY A 453 -4.22 -8.86 -25.78
CA GLY A 453 -3.56 -10.14 -26.06
C GLY A 453 -3.43 -11.03 -24.82
N LEU A 454 -3.08 -10.47 -23.66
CA LEU A 454 -3.00 -11.21 -22.40
C LEU A 454 -4.38 -11.65 -21.88
N ILE A 455 -5.44 -10.89 -22.14
CA ILE A 455 -6.82 -11.30 -21.82
C ILE A 455 -7.26 -12.45 -22.74
N GLN A 456 -7.00 -12.35 -24.05
CA GLN A 456 -7.42 -13.34 -25.04
C GLN A 456 -6.96 -14.76 -24.69
N ILE A 457 -5.73 -14.94 -24.20
CA ILE A 457 -5.26 -16.27 -23.77
C ILE A 457 -6.03 -16.80 -22.55
N LEU A 458 -6.36 -15.94 -21.59
CA LEU A 458 -7.11 -16.30 -20.39
C LEU A 458 -8.56 -16.69 -20.73
N GLU A 459 -9.18 -15.95 -21.65
CA GLU A 459 -10.52 -16.22 -22.17
C GLU A 459 -10.55 -17.51 -23.00
N ALA A 460 -9.61 -17.67 -23.93
CA ALA A 460 -9.51 -18.88 -24.75
C ALA A 460 -9.33 -20.14 -23.90
N HIS A 461 -8.49 -20.08 -22.86
CA HIS A 461 -8.36 -21.19 -21.92
C HIS A 461 -9.65 -21.42 -21.11
N SER A 462 -10.37 -20.36 -20.72
CA SER A 462 -11.66 -20.50 -20.01
C SER A 462 -12.74 -21.15 -20.89
N SER A 463 -12.80 -20.80 -22.17
CA SER A 463 -13.67 -21.45 -23.16
C SER A 463 -13.30 -22.92 -23.34
N TYR A 464 -12.01 -23.25 -23.39
CA TYR A 464 -11.52 -24.63 -23.43
C TYR A 464 -11.93 -25.43 -22.18
N GLU A 465 -11.76 -24.87 -20.97
CA GLU A 465 -12.19 -25.53 -19.72
C GLU A 465 -13.69 -25.82 -19.70
N SER A 466 -14.49 -24.86 -20.17
CA SER A 466 -15.94 -25.03 -20.32
C SER A 466 -16.26 -26.20 -21.25
N TRP A 467 -15.67 -26.22 -22.45
CA TRP A 467 -15.83 -27.33 -23.41
C TRP A 467 -15.37 -28.67 -22.82
N LYS A 468 -14.19 -28.73 -22.18
CA LYS A 468 -13.65 -29.94 -21.56
C LYS A 468 -14.59 -30.48 -20.49
N SER A 469 -15.22 -29.59 -19.71
CA SER A 469 -16.22 -29.99 -18.71
C SER A 469 -17.50 -30.55 -19.35
N VAL A 470 -17.90 -30.02 -20.51
CA VAL A 470 -19.09 -30.45 -21.25
C VAL A 470 -18.86 -31.79 -21.94
N ILE A 471 -17.74 -31.97 -22.65
CA ILE A 471 -17.47 -33.21 -23.41
C ILE A 471 -17.33 -34.43 -22.49
N VAL A 472 -16.81 -34.25 -21.28
CA VAL A 472 -16.74 -35.33 -20.27
C VAL A 472 -18.11 -35.69 -19.71
N LYS A 473 -19.01 -34.71 -19.57
CA LYS A 473 -20.38 -34.92 -19.04
C LYS A 473 -21.36 -35.40 -20.11
N ALA A 474 -21.19 -34.94 -21.35
CA ALA A 474 -22.04 -35.27 -22.48
C ALA A 474 -21.64 -36.63 -23.04
N SER A 475 -22.43 -37.68 -22.76
CA SER A 475 -22.17 -38.99 -23.35
C SER A 475 -22.60 -39.03 -24.82
N PRO A 476 -21.75 -39.54 -25.74
CA PRO A 476 -22.14 -39.78 -27.12
C PRO A 476 -23.09 -40.97 -27.26
N ALA A 477 -23.24 -41.81 -26.23
CA ALA A 477 -24.19 -42.91 -26.16
C ALA A 477 -25.43 -42.53 -25.34
N SER A 478 -26.61 -43.06 -25.70
CA SER A 478 -27.83 -42.82 -24.91
C SER A 478 -28.62 -44.11 -24.77
N SER A 479 -29.14 -44.36 -23.57
CA SER A 479 -29.91 -45.58 -23.32
C SER A 479 -31.17 -45.59 -24.16
N PHE A 480 -31.35 -46.65 -24.93
CA PHE A 480 -32.58 -46.92 -25.67
C PHE A 480 -33.12 -48.28 -25.24
N THR A 481 -34.21 -48.29 -24.47
CA THR A 481 -34.84 -49.51 -23.99
C THR A 481 -36.35 -49.41 -24.13
N VAL A 482 -36.92 -50.25 -24.98
CA VAL A 482 -38.39 -50.38 -25.10
C VAL A 482 -38.86 -51.36 -24.03
N ASP A 483 -39.91 -50.99 -23.31
CA ASP A 483 -40.48 -51.80 -22.24
C ASP A 483 -40.95 -53.18 -22.75
N VAL A 484 -40.45 -54.25 -22.11
CA VAL A 484 -40.66 -55.65 -22.51
C VAL A 484 -42.12 -56.10 -22.26
N ARG A 485 -42.91 -55.30 -21.53
CA ARG A 485 -44.30 -55.63 -21.18
C ARG A 485 -45.26 -55.65 -22.39
N PHE A 486 -44.88 -55.09 -23.54
CA PHE A 486 -45.74 -55.03 -24.72
C PHE A 486 -45.54 -56.23 -25.66
N GLN A 487 -46.64 -56.90 -26.03
CA GLN A 487 -46.63 -58.01 -26.99
C GLN A 487 -46.07 -57.55 -28.36
N GLU A 488 -45.28 -58.42 -29.00
CA GLU A 488 -44.78 -58.19 -30.36
C GLU A 488 -45.94 -57.97 -31.35
N GLY A 489 -45.87 -56.89 -32.13
CA GLY A 489 -46.90 -56.52 -33.11
C GLY A 489 -48.13 -55.80 -32.54
N SER A 490 -48.16 -55.48 -31.24
CA SER A 490 -49.25 -54.66 -30.68
C SER A 490 -49.09 -53.17 -31.01
N THR A 491 -50.22 -52.47 -31.19
CA THR A 491 -50.25 -51.00 -31.33
C THR A 491 -49.65 -50.29 -30.11
N GLU A 492 -49.76 -50.89 -28.93
CA GLU A 492 -49.18 -50.39 -27.69
C GLU A 492 -47.64 -50.40 -27.73
N ARG A 493 -47.03 -51.45 -28.30
CA ARG A 493 -45.58 -51.51 -28.51
C ARG A 493 -45.10 -50.47 -29.51
N GLU A 494 -45.85 -50.25 -30.59
CA GLU A 494 -45.53 -49.25 -31.61
C GLU A 494 -45.56 -47.83 -31.03
N VAL A 495 -46.60 -47.51 -30.23
CA VAL A 495 -46.68 -46.23 -29.51
C VAL A 495 -45.54 -46.10 -28.51
N ALA A 496 -45.23 -47.13 -27.73
CA ALA A 496 -44.12 -47.12 -26.77
C ALA A 496 -42.76 -46.93 -27.47
N MET A 497 -42.53 -47.60 -28.60
CA MET A 497 -41.31 -47.46 -29.40
C MET A 497 -41.19 -46.05 -29.99
N ASN A 498 -42.28 -45.45 -30.47
CA ASN A 498 -42.28 -44.07 -30.96
C ASN A 498 -42.02 -43.06 -29.83
N MET A 499 -42.65 -43.25 -28.65
CA MET A 499 -42.39 -42.42 -27.48
C MET A 499 -40.93 -42.50 -27.01
N GLU A 500 -40.35 -43.71 -27.01
CA GLU A 500 -38.94 -43.89 -26.65
C GLU A 500 -38.01 -43.27 -27.70
N THR A 501 -38.33 -43.40 -28.98
CA THR A 501 -37.59 -42.78 -30.09
C THR A 501 -37.58 -41.26 -29.94
N MET A 502 -38.73 -40.64 -29.63
CA MET A 502 -38.82 -39.20 -29.41
C MET A 502 -38.06 -38.75 -28.15
N ARG A 503 -38.07 -39.55 -27.07
CA ARG A 503 -37.27 -39.28 -25.87
C ARG A 503 -35.77 -39.33 -26.18
N TYR A 504 -35.34 -40.38 -26.88
CA TYR A 504 -33.96 -40.55 -27.33
C TYR A 504 -33.51 -39.39 -28.22
N ILE A 505 -34.31 -39.01 -29.22
CA ILE A 505 -34.05 -37.85 -30.09
C ILE A 505 -33.87 -36.58 -29.25
N LYS A 506 -34.79 -36.32 -28.30
CA LYS A 506 -34.71 -35.14 -27.43
C LYS A 506 -33.44 -35.11 -26.58
N GLN A 507 -33.07 -36.25 -25.98
CA GLN A 507 -31.86 -36.38 -25.16
C GLN A 507 -30.58 -36.17 -26.01
N LYS A 508 -30.51 -36.84 -27.16
CA LYS A 508 -29.38 -36.70 -28.11
C LYS A 508 -29.22 -35.27 -28.61
N LYS A 509 -30.33 -34.65 -28.98
CA LYS A 509 -30.36 -33.27 -29.45
C LYS A 509 -29.82 -32.31 -28.40
N GLU A 510 -30.24 -32.46 -27.14
CA GLU A 510 -29.76 -31.58 -26.07
C GLU A 510 -28.27 -31.80 -25.76
N SER A 511 -27.81 -33.05 -25.70
CA SER A 511 -26.37 -33.35 -25.49
C SER A 511 -25.51 -32.79 -26.63
N ALA A 512 -25.92 -32.99 -27.89
CA ALA A 512 -25.20 -32.49 -29.05
C ALA A 512 -25.21 -30.95 -29.09
N ARG A 513 -26.34 -30.31 -28.79
CA ARG A 513 -26.46 -28.84 -28.75
C ARG A 513 -25.51 -28.23 -27.70
N LEU A 514 -25.48 -28.78 -26.50
CA LEU A 514 -24.59 -28.30 -25.43
C LEU A 514 -23.12 -28.46 -25.81
N LEU A 515 -22.74 -29.61 -26.37
CA LEU A 515 -21.37 -29.85 -26.80
C LEU A 515 -20.97 -28.94 -27.96
N LEU A 516 -21.80 -28.82 -29.00
CA LEU A 516 -21.52 -27.99 -30.17
C LEU A 516 -21.38 -26.51 -29.80
N HIS A 517 -22.24 -26.01 -28.92
CA HIS A 517 -22.14 -24.64 -28.45
C HIS A 517 -20.82 -24.40 -27.72
N ALA A 518 -20.45 -25.27 -26.79
CA ALA A 518 -19.19 -25.16 -26.06
C ALA A 518 -17.96 -25.33 -26.99
N ALA A 519 -18.03 -26.26 -27.94
CA ALA A 519 -16.95 -26.52 -28.91
C ALA A 519 -16.73 -25.35 -29.86
N ASN A 520 -17.81 -24.72 -30.35
CA ASN A 520 -17.70 -23.52 -31.18
C ASN A 520 -17.09 -22.35 -30.42
N LEU A 521 -17.55 -22.09 -29.18
CA LEU A 521 -16.95 -21.03 -28.36
C LEU A 521 -15.46 -21.27 -28.09
N ALA A 522 -15.09 -22.50 -27.72
CA ALA A 522 -13.69 -22.86 -27.50
C ALA A 522 -12.86 -22.74 -28.79
N ARG A 523 -13.38 -23.24 -29.92
CA ARG A 523 -12.74 -23.13 -31.22
C ARG A 523 -12.52 -21.67 -31.59
N ASP A 524 -13.56 -20.85 -31.54
CA ASP A 524 -13.49 -19.45 -31.99
C ASP A 524 -12.50 -18.67 -31.13
N SER A 525 -12.55 -18.80 -29.80
CA SER A 525 -11.57 -18.15 -28.91
C SER A 525 -10.13 -18.61 -29.18
N LEU A 526 -9.87 -19.91 -29.32
CA LEU A 526 -8.52 -20.44 -29.55
C LEU A 526 -7.98 -20.10 -30.94
N VAL A 527 -8.84 -20.17 -31.97
CA VAL A 527 -8.46 -19.92 -33.36
C VAL A 527 -8.27 -18.43 -33.63
N ASN A 528 -9.10 -17.56 -33.04
CA ASN A 528 -8.94 -16.11 -33.20
C ASN A 528 -7.61 -15.64 -32.61
N MET A 529 -7.23 -16.14 -31.43
CA MET A 529 -5.92 -15.89 -30.84
C MET A 529 -4.76 -16.26 -31.78
N LEU A 530 -4.91 -17.29 -32.62
CA LEU A 530 -3.86 -17.73 -33.55
C LEU A 530 -3.83 -16.96 -34.88
N LYS A 531 -4.91 -16.26 -35.28
CA LYS A 531 -5.06 -15.69 -36.63
C LYS A 531 -4.54 -14.26 -36.77
N ASP A 532 -4.46 -13.50 -35.69
CA ASP A 532 -4.18 -12.06 -35.74
C ASP A 532 -2.78 -11.69 -35.21
N GLY A 533 -1.88 -12.67 -35.17
CA GLY A 533 -0.49 -12.44 -34.76
C GLY A 533 -0.37 -12.05 -33.28
N TRP A 534 -0.69 -12.98 -32.38
CA TRP A 534 -0.64 -12.77 -30.93
C TRP A 534 0.72 -12.24 -30.44
N LEU A 535 0.74 -10.96 -30.03
CA LEU A 535 1.89 -10.24 -29.49
C LEU A 535 3.10 -10.13 -30.45
N LEU A 536 2.91 -10.17 -31.78
CA LEU A 536 4.00 -10.25 -32.76
C LEU A 536 4.75 -8.94 -33.04
N ASP A 537 4.07 -7.78 -33.04
CA ASP A 537 4.64 -6.48 -33.43
C ASP A 537 4.62 -5.46 -32.28
N VAL A 538 4.94 -5.92 -31.08
CA VAL A 538 5.12 -5.03 -29.93
C VAL A 538 6.49 -4.34 -30.03
N ASP A 539 6.62 -3.40 -30.98
CA ASP A 539 7.85 -2.63 -31.25
C ASP A 539 8.18 -1.63 -30.14
N ILE A 540 9.44 -1.64 -29.68
CA ILE A 540 9.89 -0.79 -28.59
C ILE A 540 10.03 0.65 -29.09
N ILE A 541 9.07 1.50 -28.78
CA ILE A 541 9.31 2.92 -28.59
C ILE A 541 9.02 3.18 -27.11
N GLY A 542 9.91 3.89 -26.44
CA GLY A 542 9.85 4.03 -24.99
C GLY A 542 11.18 4.49 -24.43
N GLU A 543 11.55 5.73 -24.71
CA GLU A 543 12.67 6.41 -24.06
C GLU A 543 12.39 6.73 -22.57
N GLY A 544 11.15 6.51 -22.09
CA GLY A 544 10.70 6.88 -20.74
C GLY A 544 11.02 5.88 -19.61
N MET A 545 11.41 4.64 -19.93
CA MET A 545 11.91 3.67 -18.95
C MET A 545 13.17 3.05 -19.52
N GLY A 546 14.32 3.30 -18.89
CA GLY A 546 15.66 3.02 -19.43
C GLY A 546 15.77 1.71 -20.23
N ASN A 547 16.56 1.76 -21.30
CA ASN A 547 16.70 0.75 -22.37
C ASN A 547 16.68 -0.73 -21.93
N ASP A 548 17.11 -1.05 -20.71
CA ASP A 548 17.09 -2.40 -20.14
C ASP A 548 15.66 -2.94 -19.90
N SER A 549 14.69 -2.10 -19.52
CA SER A 549 13.32 -2.53 -19.18
C SER A 549 12.54 -3.00 -20.41
N ALA A 550 12.68 -2.31 -21.54
CA ALA A 550 12.00 -2.68 -22.78
C ALA A 550 12.59 -3.96 -23.39
N ALA A 551 13.92 -4.17 -23.27
CA ALA A 551 14.56 -5.41 -23.68
C ALA A 551 14.09 -6.61 -22.85
N VAL A 552 13.91 -6.42 -21.53
CA VAL A 552 13.33 -7.45 -20.65
C VAL A 552 11.90 -7.76 -21.08
N ARG A 553 11.05 -6.75 -21.31
CA ARG A 553 9.67 -6.94 -21.79
C ARG A 553 9.63 -7.73 -23.11
N LYS A 554 10.44 -7.37 -24.10
CA LYS A 554 10.49 -8.08 -25.38
C LYS A 554 10.89 -9.55 -25.20
N LYS A 555 11.90 -9.81 -24.37
CA LYS A 555 12.32 -11.17 -24.03
C LYS A 555 11.21 -11.97 -23.33
N GLU A 556 10.48 -11.34 -22.41
CA GLU A 556 9.32 -11.94 -21.73
C GLU A 556 8.22 -12.30 -22.72
N ILE A 557 7.86 -11.40 -23.64
CA ILE A 557 6.84 -11.64 -24.67
C ILE A 557 7.24 -12.78 -25.60
N THR A 558 8.48 -12.79 -26.12
CA THR A 558 8.97 -13.89 -26.95
C THR A 558 8.94 -15.23 -26.21
N SER A 559 9.30 -15.22 -24.91
CA SER A 559 9.24 -16.42 -24.07
C SER A 559 7.79 -16.89 -23.82
N LEU A 560 6.83 -15.97 -23.73
CA LEU A 560 5.41 -16.29 -23.63
C LEU A 560 4.90 -16.90 -24.92
N GLN A 561 5.25 -16.34 -26.08
CA GLN A 561 4.89 -16.87 -27.40
C GLN A 561 5.39 -18.30 -27.58
N SER A 562 6.67 -18.56 -27.30
CA SER A 562 7.24 -19.91 -27.41
C SER A 562 6.61 -20.94 -26.47
N LYS A 563 6.04 -20.50 -25.35
CA LYS A 563 5.41 -21.38 -24.36
C LYS A 563 3.93 -21.60 -24.64
N CYS A 564 3.23 -20.54 -25.01
CA CYS A 564 1.77 -20.55 -25.08
C CYS A 564 1.25 -20.95 -26.45
N LEU A 565 1.83 -20.43 -27.55
CA LEU A 565 1.32 -20.69 -28.89
C LEU A 565 1.32 -22.18 -29.25
N PRO A 566 2.39 -22.96 -28.99
CA PRO A 566 2.36 -24.39 -29.27
C PRO A 566 1.23 -25.09 -28.49
N THR A 567 1.10 -24.78 -27.20
CA THR A 567 0.06 -25.35 -26.35
C THR A 567 -1.34 -25.02 -26.86
N ILE A 568 -1.62 -23.76 -27.21
CA ILE A 568 -2.90 -23.31 -27.76
C ILE A 568 -3.22 -24.01 -29.09
N VAL A 569 -2.24 -24.21 -29.98
CA VAL A 569 -2.43 -25.00 -31.21
C VAL A 569 -2.90 -26.42 -30.89
N PHE A 570 -2.27 -27.06 -29.90
CA PHE A 570 -2.68 -28.41 -29.49
C PHE A 570 -4.04 -28.43 -28.78
N LEU A 571 -4.38 -27.41 -27.99
CA LEU A 571 -5.73 -27.27 -27.41
C LEU A 571 -6.79 -27.08 -28.48
N ALA A 572 -6.55 -26.21 -29.46
CA ALA A 572 -7.44 -25.99 -30.60
C ALA A 572 -7.63 -27.29 -31.40
N PHE A 573 -6.52 -27.98 -31.71
CA PHE A 573 -6.57 -29.27 -32.39
C PHE A 573 -7.38 -30.29 -31.57
N ARG A 574 -7.18 -30.35 -30.25
CA ARG A 574 -7.92 -31.25 -29.36
C ARG A 574 -9.41 -30.97 -29.33
N VAL A 575 -9.82 -29.70 -29.23
CA VAL A 575 -11.24 -29.31 -29.32
C VAL A 575 -11.85 -29.83 -30.61
N LEU A 576 -11.18 -29.62 -31.75
CA LEU A 576 -11.68 -30.04 -33.05
C LEU A 576 -11.70 -31.57 -33.20
N TYR A 577 -10.61 -32.25 -32.83
CA TYR A 577 -10.45 -33.69 -32.99
C TYR A 577 -11.34 -34.50 -32.04
N ASP A 578 -11.38 -34.16 -30.75
CA ASP A 578 -12.19 -34.87 -29.77
C ASP A 578 -13.68 -34.63 -30.03
N THR A 579 -14.07 -33.43 -30.47
CA THR A 579 -15.45 -33.16 -30.92
C THR A 579 -15.80 -33.97 -32.17
N ALA A 580 -14.88 -34.10 -33.14
CA ALA A 580 -15.09 -34.94 -34.31
C ALA A 580 -15.26 -36.42 -33.93
N GLN A 581 -14.44 -36.92 -33.00
CA GLN A 581 -14.56 -38.29 -32.51
C GLN A 581 -15.89 -38.51 -31.78
N TRP A 582 -16.29 -37.57 -30.92
CA TRP A 582 -17.58 -37.62 -30.23
C TRP A 582 -18.74 -37.63 -31.22
N MET A 583 -18.70 -36.80 -32.27
CA MET A 583 -19.74 -36.75 -33.31
C MET A 583 -19.80 -38.05 -34.13
N ASN A 584 -18.66 -38.68 -34.39
CA ASN A 584 -18.63 -39.98 -35.05
C ASN A 584 -19.25 -41.06 -34.15
N GLU A 585 -18.88 -41.12 -32.86
CA GLU A 585 -19.48 -42.05 -31.90
C GLU A 585 -20.98 -41.82 -31.72
N PHE A 586 -21.40 -40.55 -31.66
CA PHE A 586 -22.80 -40.14 -31.64
C PHE A 586 -23.57 -40.65 -32.87
N GLY A 587 -23.00 -40.50 -34.07
CA GLY A 587 -23.60 -41.00 -35.30
C GLY A 587 -23.67 -42.52 -35.34
N GLN A 588 -22.63 -43.21 -34.87
CA GLN A 588 -22.60 -44.67 -34.80
C GLN A 588 -23.60 -45.23 -33.78
N ASP A 589 -23.79 -44.58 -32.63
CA ASP A 589 -24.80 -44.98 -31.65
C ASP A 589 -26.21 -44.97 -32.25
N VAL A 590 -26.54 -43.91 -32.99
CA VAL A 590 -27.83 -43.80 -33.70
C VAL A 590 -27.96 -44.89 -34.79
N LYS A 591 -26.89 -45.15 -35.54
CA LYS A 591 -26.85 -46.24 -36.54
C LYS A 591 -27.05 -47.62 -35.91
N ASN A 592 -26.43 -47.88 -34.77
CA ASN A 592 -26.53 -49.16 -34.07
C ASN A 592 -27.95 -49.42 -33.53
N ILE A 593 -28.66 -48.38 -33.09
CA ILE A 593 -30.00 -48.51 -32.50
C ILE A 593 -31.08 -48.62 -33.60
N PHE A 594 -31.00 -47.82 -34.66
CA PHE A 594 -32.07 -47.69 -35.64
C PHE A 594 -31.78 -48.36 -37.01
N ALA A 595 -30.58 -48.89 -37.21
CA ALA A 595 -30.14 -49.58 -38.44
C ALA A 595 -30.55 -48.79 -39.71
N GLU A 596 -31.48 -49.32 -40.51
CA GLU A 596 -31.94 -48.71 -41.77
C GLU A 596 -32.63 -47.35 -41.58
N ASN A 597 -33.23 -47.09 -40.41
CA ASN A 597 -33.93 -45.82 -40.12
C ASN A 597 -33.01 -44.74 -39.51
N ALA A 598 -31.71 -45.01 -39.36
CA ALA A 598 -30.79 -44.10 -38.70
C ALA A 598 -30.67 -42.74 -39.41
N GLY A 599 -30.74 -42.72 -40.75
CA GLY A 599 -30.68 -41.47 -41.52
C GLY A 599 -31.86 -40.54 -41.23
N GLU A 600 -33.07 -41.08 -41.12
CA GLU A 600 -34.26 -40.31 -40.76
C GLU A 600 -34.16 -39.78 -39.32
N VAL A 601 -33.74 -40.62 -38.38
CA VAL A 601 -33.57 -40.22 -36.97
C VAL A 601 -32.50 -39.15 -36.81
N LEU A 602 -31.34 -39.29 -37.47
CA LEU A 602 -30.30 -38.26 -37.49
C LEU A 602 -30.81 -36.95 -38.08
N SER A 603 -31.54 -36.99 -39.18
CA SER A 603 -32.13 -35.78 -39.78
C SER A 603 -33.08 -35.07 -38.79
N ARG A 604 -33.88 -35.83 -38.02
CA ARG A 604 -34.77 -35.27 -36.98
C ARG A 604 -34.02 -34.69 -35.79
N ILE A 605 -32.86 -35.26 -35.44
CA ILE A 605 -32.00 -34.72 -34.37
C ILE A 605 -31.34 -33.40 -34.83
N CYS A 606 -30.81 -33.38 -36.05
CA CYS A 606 -30.12 -32.22 -36.62
C CYS A 606 -31.06 -31.07 -36.97
N ARG A 607 -32.31 -31.35 -37.34
CA ARG A 607 -33.29 -30.31 -37.71
C ARG A 607 -33.54 -29.38 -36.52
N GLY A 608 -33.23 -28.10 -36.71
CA GLY A 608 -33.38 -27.05 -35.71
C GLY A 608 -34.81 -27.00 -35.20
N GLY A 609 -35.00 -26.95 -33.88
CA GLY A 609 -36.33 -26.77 -33.28
C GLY A 609 -36.70 -25.28 -33.11
N SER A 610 -35.82 -24.40 -33.58
CA SER A 610 -35.90 -22.95 -33.45
C SER A 610 -36.45 -22.42 -34.78
N GLU A 611 -37.68 -21.92 -34.76
CA GLU A 611 -38.33 -21.23 -35.89
C GLU A 611 -37.63 -19.91 -36.28
N TRP A 612 -36.49 -19.59 -35.65
CA TRP A 612 -35.83 -18.28 -35.70
C TRP A 612 -34.34 -18.32 -36.08
N ASP A 613 -33.75 -19.48 -36.35
CA ASP A 613 -32.36 -19.57 -36.81
C ASP A 613 -32.31 -19.56 -38.36
N GLU A 614 -31.96 -18.41 -38.94
CA GLU A 614 -31.93 -18.19 -40.40
C GLU A 614 -30.84 -19.00 -41.14
N ASP A 615 -29.95 -19.70 -40.42
CA ASP A 615 -28.80 -20.46 -40.98
C ASP A 615 -28.87 -21.97 -40.73
N GLU A 616 -30.05 -22.58 -40.98
CA GLU A 616 -30.28 -24.02 -40.75
C GLU A 616 -29.22 -24.92 -41.43
N GLU A 617 -28.71 -24.52 -42.59
CA GLU A 617 -27.68 -25.25 -43.35
C GLU A 617 -26.30 -25.25 -42.67
N VAL A 618 -25.90 -24.14 -42.04
CA VAL A 618 -24.60 -24.03 -41.35
C VAL A 618 -24.62 -24.87 -40.07
N THR A 619 -25.71 -24.80 -39.30
CA THR A 619 -25.89 -25.64 -38.11
C THR A 619 -25.91 -27.13 -38.43
N ASN A 620 -26.52 -27.54 -39.55
CA ASN A 620 -26.56 -28.95 -39.95
C ASN A 620 -25.18 -29.52 -40.28
N ARG A 621 -24.24 -28.70 -40.79
CA ARG A 621 -22.86 -29.14 -41.07
C ARG A 621 -22.06 -29.43 -39.81
N LEU A 622 -22.37 -28.78 -38.70
CA LEU A 622 -21.68 -28.99 -37.41
C LEU A 622 -21.95 -30.36 -36.79
N TYR A 623 -23.03 -31.05 -37.20
CA TYR A 623 -23.32 -32.42 -36.74
C TYR A 623 -22.52 -33.49 -37.47
N LEU A 624 -21.75 -33.13 -38.51
CA LEU A 624 -20.91 -34.06 -39.26
C LEU A 624 -19.50 -34.08 -38.67
N SER A 625 -18.99 -35.26 -38.30
CA SER A 625 -17.62 -35.42 -37.82
C SER A 625 -16.58 -35.00 -38.87
N SER A 626 -16.86 -35.24 -40.15
CA SER A 626 -16.02 -34.77 -41.25
C SER A 626 -15.80 -33.25 -41.28
N THR A 627 -16.76 -32.42 -40.87
CA THR A 627 -16.60 -30.96 -40.78
C THR A 627 -15.51 -30.60 -39.78
N TRP A 628 -15.56 -31.18 -38.57
CA TRP A 628 -14.60 -30.94 -37.50
C TRP A 628 -13.20 -31.46 -37.84
N TYR A 629 -13.10 -32.64 -38.47
CA TYR A 629 -11.81 -33.13 -38.97
C TYR A 629 -11.22 -32.23 -40.06
N ARG A 630 -12.04 -31.69 -40.97
CA ARG A 630 -11.57 -30.72 -41.98
C ARG A 630 -11.10 -29.43 -41.33
N GLU A 631 -11.81 -28.90 -40.34
CA GLU A 631 -11.36 -27.73 -39.58
C GLU A 631 -10.05 -27.99 -38.84
N ALA A 632 -9.86 -29.18 -38.25
CA ALA A 632 -8.60 -29.57 -37.63
C ALA A 632 -7.44 -29.56 -38.64
N LEU A 633 -7.68 -30.00 -39.88
CA LEU A 633 -6.68 -29.91 -40.96
C LEU A 633 -6.38 -28.47 -41.38
N LEU A 634 -7.38 -27.58 -41.35
CA LEU A 634 -7.19 -26.16 -41.66
C LEU A 634 -6.32 -25.42 -40.65
N LEU A 635 -6.15 -25.95 -39.42
CA LEU A 635 -5.15 -25.42 -38.49
C LEU A 635 -3.73 -25.42 -39.08
N ALA A 636 -3.42 -26.33 -40.01
CA ALA A 636 -2.13 -26.34 -40.69
C ALA A 636 -1.85 -25.03 -41.43
N ASN A 637 -2.89 -24.42 -42.03
CA ASN A 637 -2.76 -23.14 -42.74
C ASN A 637 -2.49 -22.00 -41.76
N ILE A 638 -3.13 -22.03 -40.59
CA ILE A 638 -2.93 -21.01 -39.55
C ILE A 638 -1.52 -21.11 -38.98
N VAL A 639 -1.06 -22.33 -38.69
CA VAL A 639 0.28 -22.59 -38.17
C VAL A 639 1.35 -22.18 -39.20
N ALA A 640 1.17 -22.56 -40.47
CA ALA A 640 2.12 -22.29 -41.55
C ALA A 640 2.11 -20.84 -42.04
N SER A 641 1.12 -20.02 -41.66
CA SER A 641 1.07 -18.62 -42.09
C SER A 641 2.18 -17.81 -41.43
N GLU A 642 3.00 -17.13 -42.24
CA GLU A 642 4.04 -16.23 -41.75
C GLU A 642 3.44 -15.05 -40.97
N SER A 643 2.26 -14.56 -41.36
CA SER A 643 1.55 -13.46 -40.69
C SER A 643 1.22 -13.77 -39.22
N ASN A 644 1.07 -15.05 -38.88
CA ASN A 644 0.61 -15.46 -37.56
C ASN A 644 1.77 -15.78 -36.62
N GLY A 645 3.00 -15.89 -37.13
CA GLY A 645 4.22 -16.19 -36.35
C GLY A 645 4.23 -17.49 -35.53
N VAL A 646 3.20 -18.35 -35.66
CA VAL A 646 3.04 -19.57 -34.86
C VAL A 646 4.17 -20.55 -35.13
N THR A 647 4.53 -20.78 -36.41
CA THR A 647 5.64 -21.69 -36.78
C THR A 647 6.97 -21.25 -36.17
N ALA A 648 7.23 -19.94 -36.05
CA ALA A 648 8.47 -19.43 -35.46
C ALA A 648 8.56 -19.71 -33.94
N SER A 649 7.41 -19.88 -33.29
CA SER A 649 7.30 -20.13 -31.85
C SER A 649 7.30 -21.61 -31.48
N MET A 650 7.19 -22.52 -32.46
CA MET A 650 7.18 -23.97 -32.25
C MET A 650 8.57 -24.59 -32.44
N THR A 651 8.92 -25.55 -31.59
CA THR A 651 10.11 -26.38 -31.78
C THR A 651 9.89 -27.39 -32.93
N LYS A 652 10.99 -27.87 -33.53
CA LYS A 652 10.94 -28.92 -34.57
C LYS A 652 10.21 -30.18 -34.11
N LYS A 653 10.30 -30.51 -32.81
CA LYS A 653 9.65 -31.68 -32.22
C LYS A 653 8.14 -31.49 -32.14
N GLU A 654 7.69 -30.35 -31.63
CA GLU A 654 6.26 -30.01 -31.55
C GLU A 654 5.63 -29.94 -32.94
N LEU A 655 6.32 -29.33 -33.91
CA LEU A 655 5.85 -29.30 -35.28
C LEU A 655 5.75 -30.71 -35.89
N GLY A 656 6.74 -31.57 -35.63
CA GLY A 656 6.71 -32.97 -36.06
C GLY A 656 5.53 -33.75 -35.47
N GLU A 657 5.23 -33.55 -34.19
CA GLU A 657 4.07 -34.18 -33.55
C GLU A 657 2.74 -33.63 -34.05
N PHE A 658 2.63 -32.31 -34.25
CA PHE A 658 1.46 -31.69 -34.84
C PHE A 658 1.17 -32.27 -36.23
N MET A 659 2.18 -32.39 -37.10
CA MET A 659 2.04 -32.98 -38.43
C MET A 659 1.64 -34.47 -38.38
N ALA A 660 2.16 -35.23 -37.40
CA ALA A 660 1.75 -36.62 -37.19
C ALA A 660 0.25 -36.71 -36.82
N LYS A 661 -0.25 -35.78 -36.00
CA LYS A 661 -1.67 -35.71 -35.62
C LYS A 661 -2.58 -35.28 -36.76
N LEU A 662 -2.14 -34.34 -37.59
CA LEU A 662 -2.87 -34.01 -38.83
C LEU A 662 -2.93 -35.21 -39.79
N THR A 663 -1.87 -36.01 -39.85
CA THR A 663 -1.85 -37.24 -40.67
C THR A 663 -2.86 -38.27 -40.16
N ASP A 664 -2.92 -38.52 -38.84
CA ASP A 664 -3.94 -39.40 -38.23
C ASP A 664 -5.36 -38.89 -38.50
N THR A 665 -5.57 -37.58 -38.38
CA THR A 665 -6.84 -36.92 -38.66
C THR A 665 -7.28 -37.13 -40.12
N ASN A 666 -6.36 -36.97 -41.07
CA ASN A 666 -6.64 -37.19 -42.48
C ASN A 666 -6.99 -38.66 -42.78
N ILE A 667 -6.30 -39.62 -42.16
CA ILE A 667 -6.62 -41.04 -42.30
C ILE A 667 -8.04 -41.34 -41.80
N ARG A 668 -8.45 -40.75 -40.66
CA ARG A 668 -9.80 -40.90 -40.12
C ARG A 668 -10.86 -40.30 -41.03
N LEU A 669 -10.61 -39.11 -41.56
CA LEU A 669 -11.50 -38.45 -42.52
C LEU A 669 -11.71 -39.30 -43.79
N LEU A 670 -10.62 -39.82 -44.37
CA LEU A 670 -10.68 -40.68 -45.55
C LEU A 670 -11.45 -41.99 -45.29
N LYS A 671 -11.30 -42.56 -44.09
CA LYS A 671 -12.04 -43.75 -43.69
C LYS A 671 -13.55 -43.46 -43.60
N GLU A 672 -13.93 -42.31 -43.01
CA GLU A 672 -15.32 -41.88 -42.92
C GLU A 672 -15.94 -41.64 -44.31
N GLU A 673 -15.19 -40.99 -45.22
CA GLU A 673 -15.63 -40.78 -46.60
C GLU A 673 -15.78 -42.10 -47.38
N GLN A 674 -14.87 -43.06 -47.18
CA GLN A 674 -15.01 -44.41 -47.77
C GLN A 674 -16.21 -45.17 -47.22
N ASP A 675 -16.46 -45.11 -45.91
CA ASP A 675 -17.60 -45.79 -45.29
C ASP A 675 -18.93 -45.20 -45.76
N ASN A 676 -19.01 -43.87 -45.94
CA ASN A 676 -20.17 -43.20 -46.51
C ASN A 676 -20.38 -43.58 -48.00
N LEU A 677 -19.31 -43.71 -48.79
CA LEU A 677 -19.39 -44.17 -50.18
C LEU A 677 -19.79 -45.63 -50.34
N ARG A 678 -19.58 -46.48 -49.32
CA ARG A 678 -20.03 -47.89 -49.33
C ARG A 678 -21.50 -48.05 -48.95
N MET A 679 -22.08 -47.08 -48.25
CA MET A 679 -23.48 -47.10 -47.83
C MET A 679 -24.43 -46.52 -48.88
N ASN A 680 -23.94 -45.60 -49.72
CA ASN A 680 -24.64 -45.11 -50.92
C ASN A 680 -24.44 -46.08 -52.09
#